data_AF-A0A7J7WCJ2-F1
#
_entry.id   AF-A0A7J7WCJ2-F1
#
_cell.length_a   1.000
_cell.length_b   1.000
_cell.length_c   1.000
_cell.angle_alpha   90.00
_cell.angle_beta   90.00
_cell.angle_gamma   90.00
#
_symmetry.space_group_name_H-M   'P 1'
#
loop_
_entity.id
_entity.type
_entity.pdbx_description
1 polymer ?
#
loop_
_entity_poly.entity_id
_entity_poly.type
_entity_poly.pdbx_seq_one_letter_code
_entity_poly.pdbx_strand_id
1 'polypeptide(L)'
;MSDPNKAAIAAEKEALNLKLPPIVHPPEDIGVDTPKQSKLLKYRRSKEQKKTINQLVIEGAKKKLDKTLSKRTRLSPEPEDPPSMTSEIKKKGLNYIYMKQCVESSPIVPIQQEWLDHMLMLVPESLKQGKKREELLQNLISEVSRDFEKSTKRYLVKSVLVKPSVSWLEDDGGPLPEFPVGLNYSNPWHSNYMQARNKILSNLHIVHPIMNMLLDLGHKTFANTVLLDLTGIRAKGPIDCESLKNDISIQARKAEERIMNTWYPKVINLFTKKEALEGIKPEKLDSFYSCVSTLMSNQIKDLLKRTVEGFVKLFDQEDERGLPIFKMELTFDEDKMEFYPTFQDLEDVVFGLVERIAEALQNVQSIPSWLSATSPAVNLDTELPEHVIQWALNVLKVAVHRNLEGARQHYETYVEKYNWLLDGTAVEMIETFQAEDHTFDEYTEFIEKFFNLASEIMLLPQWVHFPMVRLDCEDLKTGLTNKTRAFANILLNDIASKHRNENESKAQYYVSICSEFEAIKEHALKIPETTEEMMELIAYVEKARTIGIQELALRIQESKRRMNYFLDVFIFPQEDLALNSTVLLWPSKINPIFDENDEIIEVAKHKKENELIAKREKLILELEKQSRRMEEFAEFAELDRMQQYVTDVRQLQKRIQESEEAVQFINKEEELFKWELTKYPELDKLKVNIEPYQKLFNLVLKWQRTEKRWMDGGFLDLNGESMEADVDEFSREIFKTLKFFQTKLKKELQEKRKIAKKRSLIEEKVEEEPKENPTINMCSAVMENIKVFKV
;
A
#
# COMPACT_ATOMS: atom_id res chain seq x y z
N MET A 1 -0.10 21.29 86.34
CA MET A 1 0.55 20.74 85.13
C MET A 1 0.90 19.30 85.42
N SER A 2 0.22 18.37 84.74
CA SER A 2 0.33 16.93 84.99
C SER A 2 1.48 16.36 84.18
N ASP A 3 2.35 15.62 84.85
CA ASP A 3 3.48 14.89 84.27
C ASP A 3 2.95 13.83 83.27
N PRO A 4 3.31 13.90 81.97
CA PRO A 4 2.82 12.98 80.94
C PRO A 4 3.17 11.51 81.22
N ASN A 5 4.19 11.23 82.06
CA ASN A 5 4.52 9.87 82.48
C ASN A 5 3.47 9.25 83.41
N LYS A 6 2.69 10.07 84.14
CA LYS A 6 1.68 9.57 85.07
C LYS A 6 0.43 9.05 84.35
N ALA A 7 0.13 9.62 83.18
CA ALA A 7 -0.96 9.19 82.32
C ALA A 7 -0.63 7.89 81.57
N ALA A 8 0.63 7.73 81.12
CA ALA A 8 1.11 6.50 80.48
C ALA A 8 1.08 5.30 81.45
N ILE A 9 1.54 5.50 82.70
CA ILE A 9 1.52 4.45 83.74
C ILE A 9 0.09 4.08 84.17
N ALA A 10 -0.85 5.03 84.13
CA ALA A 10 -2.25 4.78 84.42
C ALA A 10 -2.93 3.96 83.31
N ALA A 11 -2.67 4.29 82.04
CA ALA A 11 -3.17 3.55 80.88
C ALA A 11 -2.61 2.11 80.83
N GLU A 12 -1.36 1.91 81.20
CA GLU A 12 -0.71 0.59 81.24
C GLU A 12 -1.26 -0.29 82.40
N LYS A 13 -1.65 0.33 83.53
CA LYS A 13 -2.35 -0.35 84.63
C LYS A 13 -3.81 -0.70 84.31
N GLU A 14 -4.46 0.06 83.43
CA GLU A 14 -5.83 -0.21 82.99
C GLU A 14 -5.86 -1.29 81.88
N ALA A 15 -4.81 -1.37 81.05
CA ALA A 15 -4.60 -2.44 80.07
C ALA A 15 -4.32 -3.81 80.71
N LEU A 16 -3.75 -3.83 81.92
CA LEU A 16 -3.46 -5.04 82.68
C LEU A 16 -4.58 -5.29 83.71
N ASN A 17 -5.68 -5.88 83.26
CA ASN A 17 -6.84 -6.34 84.05
C ASN A 17 -6.48 -7.38 85.14
N LEU A 18 -5.72 -6.98 86.16
CA LEU A 18 -5.35 -7.79 87.31
C LEU A 18 -5.92 -7.16 88.58
N LYS A 19 -7.20 -7.41 88.85
CA LYS A 19 -7.81 -7.15 90.16
C LYS A 19 -7.29 -8.18 91.16
N LEU A 20 -6.16 -7.89 91.80
CA LEU A 20 -5.78 -8.58 93.03
C LEU A 20 -6.59 -8.00 94.20
N PRO A 21 -7.13 -8.83 95.12
CA PRO A 21 -7.87 -8.35 96.28
C PRO A 21 -6.95 -7.53 97.20
N PRO A 22 -7.49 -6.54 97.95
CA PRO A 22 -6.69 -5.79 98.91
C PRO A 22 -6.09 -6.74 99.95
N ILE A 23 -4.78 -6.62 100.16
CA ILE A 23 -4.06 -7.36 101.19
C ILE A 23 -4.60 -6.91 102.55
N VAL A 24 -5.24 -7.83 103.27
CA VAL A 24 -5.64 -7.60 104.66
C VAL A 24 -4.39 -7.66 105.52
N HIS A 25 -3.96 -6.51 106.04
CA HIS A 25 -2.92 -6.47 107.05
C HIS A 25 -3.53 -6.89 108.40
N PRO A 26 -2.90 -7.81 109.15
CA PRO A 26 -3.31 -8.07 110.53
C PRO A 26 -3.01 -6.85 111.41
N PRO A 27 -3.73 -6.67 112.54
CA PRO A 27 -3.53 -5.51 113.41
C PRO A 27 -2.11 -5.49 113.97
N GLU A 28 -1.51 -4.30 114.01
CA GLU A 28 -0.23 -4.02 114.67
C GLU A 28 -0.41 -4.08 116.18
N ASP A 29 -0.54 -5.28 116.75
CA ASP A 29 -0.09 -5.59 118.10
C ASP A 29 -0.34 -7.07 118.43
N ILE A 30 0.63 -7.93 118.09
CA ILE A 30 0.86 -9.18 118.81
C ILE A 30 2.37 -9.32 119.04
N GLY A 31 2.73 -9.35 120.31
CA GLY A 31 4.09 -9.28 120.79
C GLY A 31 4.97 -10.49 120.46
N VAL A 32 6.27 -10.17 120.40
CA VAL A 32 7.44 -11.03 120.64
C VAL A 32 7.52 -12.30 119.76
N ASP A 33 8.03 -12.13 118.54
CA ASP A 33 8.46 -13.25 117.69
C ASP A 33 9.53 -14.10 118.39
N THR A 34 9.22 -15.37 118.63
CA THR A 34 10.21 -16.33 119.11
C THR A 34 11.31 -16.57 118.06
N PRO A 35 12.54 -17.00 118.44
CA PRO A 35 13.66 -17.21 117.50
C PRO A 35 13.34 -18.17 116.34
N LYS A 36 12.39 -19.09 116.53
CA LYS A 36 11.92 -20.02 115.49
C LYS A 36 11.01 -19.33 114.46
N GLN A 37 10.19 -18.36 114.84
CA GLN A 37 9.36 -17.55 113.94
C GLN A 37 10.22 -16.58 113.11
N SER A 38 11.25 -15.98 113.70
CA SER A 38 12.25 -15.15 113.00
C SER A 38 12.98 -15.89 111.87
N LYS A 39 13.27 -17.19 112.06
CA LYS A 39 13.90 -18.03 111.03
C LYS A 39 13.00 -18.26 109.82
N LEU A 40 11.69 -18.42 110.02
CA LEU A 40 10.73 -18.60 108.94
C LEU A 40 10.43 -17.30 108.19
N LEU A 41 10.35 -16.16 108.89
CA LEU A 41 10.16 -14.83 108.28
C LEU A 41 11.36 -14.39 107.42
N LYS A 42 12.58 -14.83 107.77
CA LYS A 42 13.82 -14.55 107.01
C LYS A 42 14.15 -15.63 105.98
N TYR A 43 13.42 -16.74 105.96
CA TYR A 43 13.62 -17.83 105.01
C TYR A 43 13.05 -17.43 103.64
N ARG A 44 13.93 -17.32 102.64
CA ARG A 44 13.53 -17.08 101.24
C ARG A 44 13.98 -18.26 100.41
N ARG A 45 13.03 -19.07 99.92
CA ARG A 45 13.28 -20.21 99.02
C ARG A 45 14.12 -19.81 97.80
N SER A 46 13.94 -18.60 97.28
CA SER A 46 14.74 -18.07 96.16
C SER A 46 16.22 -17.90 96.49
N LYS A 47 16.58 -17.52 97.73
CA LYS A 47 17.98 -17.46 98.17
C LYS A 47 18.59 -18.84 98.28
N GLU A 48 17.81 -19.82 98.74
CA GLU A 48 18.28 -21.20 98.84
C GLU A 48 18.46 -21.83 97.47
N GLN A 49 17.48 -21.67 96.56
CA GLN A 49 17.61 -22.09 95.16
C GLN A 49 18.79 -21.42 94.45
N LYS A 50 19.03 -20.12 94.67
CA LYS A 50 20.20 -19.43 94.13
C LYS A 50 21.50 -20.01 94.69
N LYS A 51 21.51 -20.43 95.96
CA LYS A 51 22.66 -21.09 96.59
C LYS A 51 22.89 -22.49 95.99
N THR A 52 21.83 -23.27 95.78
CA THR A 52 21.89 -24.59 95.14
C THR A 52 22.33 -24.49 93.68
N ILE A 53 21.80 -23.53 92.93
CA ILE A 53 22.21 -23.27 91.53
C ILE A 53 23.69 -22.87 91.50
N ASN A 54 24.13 -21.97 92.38
CA ASN A 54 25.54 -21.59 92.45
C ASN A 54 26.44 -22.79 92.79
N GLN A 55 26.00 -23.69 93.68
CA GLN A 55 26.74 -24.94 93.96
C GLN A 55 26.80 -25.85 92.73
N LEU A 56 25.69 -26.03 92.00
CA LEU A 56 25.66 -26.81 90.77
C LEU A 56 26.53 -26.20 89.66
N VAL A 57 26.58 -24.86 89.57
CA VAL A 57 27.46 -24.14 88.64
C VAL A 57 28.92 -24.33 89.03
N ILE A 58 29.26 -24.29 90.32
CA ILE A 58 30.62 -24.53 90.81
C ILE A 58 31.04 -25.99 90.60
N GLU A 59 30.16 -26.96 90.86
CA GLU A 59 30.41 -28.38 90.56
C GLU A 59 30.54 -28.64 89.06
N GLY A 60 29.71 -28.00 88.24
CA GLY A 60 29.81 -28.04 86.78
C GLY A 60 31.11 -27.44 86.26
N ALA A 61 31.56 -26.33 86.87
CA ALA A 61 32.84 -25.71 86.57
C ALA A 61 34.03 -26.59 86.99
N LYS A 62 33.98 -27.24 88.16
CA LYS A 62 34.99 -28.21 88.61
C LYS A 62 35.03 -29.44 87.70
N LYS A 63 33.89 -30.02 87.33
CA LYS A 63 33.83 -31.13 86.36
C LYS A 63 34.38 -30.72 84.99
N LYS A 64 34.12 -29.49 84.52
CA LYS A 64 34.72 -28.96 83.29
C LYS A 64 36.23 -28.78 83.44
N LEU A 65 36.71 -28.25 84.58
CA LEU A 65 38.13 -28.11 84.87
C LEU A 65 38.84 -29.47 84.86
N ASP A 66 38.27 -30.49 85.53
CA ASP A 66 38.81 -31.86 85.56
C ASP A 66 38.76 -32.54 84.18
N LYS A 67 37.72 -32.30 83.38
CA LYS A 67 37.68 -32.72 81.95
C LYS A 67 38.72 -32.01 81.09
N THR A 68 39.08 -30.78 81.43
CA THR A 68 40.08 -29.99 80.67
C THR A 68 41.49 -30.38 81.08
N LEU A 69 41.71 -30.70 82.36
CA LEU A 69 42.97 -31.20 82.89
C LEU A 69 43.26 -32.64 82.44
N SER A 70 42.25 -33.51 82.42
CA SER A 70 42.37 -34.90 81.89
C SER A 70 42.59 -34.95 80.38
N LYS A 71 42.17 -33.93 79.63
CA LYS A 71 42.50 -33.76 78.19
C LYS A 71 43.89 -33.15 77.94
N ARG A 72 44.59 -32.70 78.98
CA ARG A 72 45.90 -32.02 78.87
C ARG A 72 47.10 -32.98 78.89
N THR A 73 46.89 -34.29 78.97
CA THR A 73 47.96 -35.29 78.84
C THR A 73 48.10 -35.75 77.39
N ARG A 74 48.54 -34.83 76.53
CA ARG A 74 49.35 -35.16 75.36
C ARG A 74 50.55 -34.22 75.40
N LEU A 75 51.68 -34.74 75.87
CA LEU A 75 52.97 -34.16 75.57
C LEU A 75 53.18 -34.34 74.07
N SER A 76 52.94 -33.29 73.29
CA SER A 76 53.48 -33.18 71.94
C SER A 76 54.93 -32.69 72.04
N PRO A 77 55.81 -33.13 71.13
CA PRO A 77 57.24 -33.16 71.36
C PRO A 77 57.86 -31.76 71.42
N GLU A 78 58.88 -31.64 72.24
CA GLU A 78 59.83 -30.53 72.23
C GLU A 78 60.36 -30.34 70.79
N PRO A 79 60.39 -29.11 70.24
CA PRO A 79 60.99 -28.88 68.94
C PRO A 79 62.48 -29.23 69.00
N GLU A 80 62.93 -30.14 68.14
CA GLU A 80 64.36 -30.42 67.95
C GLU A 80 65.05 -29.16 67.40
N ASP A 81 65.87 -28.53 68.26
CA ASP A 81 66.66 -27.36 67.91
C ASP A 81 67.88 -27.78 67.03
N PRO A 82 68.13 -27.14 65.87
CA PRO A 82 69.37 -27.36 65.12
C PRO A 82 70.59 -26.80 65.88
N PRO A 83 71.76 -27.46 65.81
CA PRO A 83 72.93 -27.17 66.66
C PRO A 83 73.73 -25.90 66.28
N SER A 84 73.07 -24.85 65.75
CA SER A 84 73.72 -23.60 65.32
C SER A 84 73.09 -22.30 65.87
N MET A 85 72.35 -22.35 66.98
CA MET A 85 71.71 -21.17 67.60
C MET A 85 72.65 -20.45 68.58
N THR A 86 73.26 -19.34 68.16
CA THR A 86 74.37 -18.66 68.86
C THR A 86 74.02 -17.37 69.63
N SER A 87 72.78 -17.15 70.07
CA SER A 87 72.48 -16.02 70.99
C SER A 87 71.11 -16.14 71.68
N GLU A 88 71.07 -16.01 73.02
CA GLU A 88 69.82 -15.95 73.81
C GLU A 88 68.85 -14.86 73.35
N ILE A 89 69.38 -13.75 72.83
CA ILE A 89 68.60 -12.61 72.32
C ILE A 89 67.78 -13.04 71.08
N LYS A 90 68.35 -13.90 70.23
CA LYS A 90 67.67 -14.42 69.03
C LYS A 90 66.57 -15.41 69.40
N LYS A 91 66.80 -16.25 70.43
CA LYS A 91 65.79 -17.17 70.98
C LYS A 91 64.60 -16.42 71.60
N LYS A 92 64.86 -15.36 72.37
CA LYS A 92 63.81 -14.49 72.93
C LYS A 92 62.97 -13.80 71.85
N GLY A 93 63.61 -13.33 70.77
CA GLY A 93 62.90 -12.71 69.64
C GLY A 93 61.99 -13.67 68.88
N LEU A 94 62.49 -14.87 68.54
CA LEU A 94 61.70 -15.90 67.85
C LEU A 94 60.54 -16.42 68.71
N ASN A 95 60.77 -16.63 70.01
CA ASN A 95 59.71 -17.00 70.94
C ASN A 95 58.61 -15.92 71.02
N TYR A 96 58.98 -14.64 71.04
CA TYR A 96 58.01 -13.55 71.01
C TYR A 96 57.19 -13.53 69.71
N ILE A 97 57.80 -13.79 68.56
CA ILE A 97 57.08 -13.88 67.27
C ILE A 97 56.08 -15.04 67.28
N TYR A 98 56.50 -16.21 67.77
CA TYR A 98 55.60 -17.37 67.90
C TYR A 98 54.44 -17.06 68.86
N MET A 99 54.73 -16.50 70.04
CA MET A 99 53.70 -16.12 71.01
C MET A 99 52.78 -15.02 70.48
N LYS A 100 53.30 -14.05 69.73
CA LYS A 100 52.52 -13.01 69.04
C LYS A 100 51.53 -13.64 68.06
N GLN A 101 51.98 -14.61 67.24
CA GLN A 101 51.08 -15.34 66.33
C GLN A 101 49.99 -16.11 67.09
N CYS A 102 50.31 -16.74 68.22
CA CYS A 102 49.30 -17.39 69.05
C CYS A 102 48.26 -16.40 69.59
N VAL A 103 48.68 -15.21 70.04
CA VAL A 103 47.75 -14.17 70.53
C VAL A 103 46.92 -13.58 69.40
N GLU A 104 47.51 -13.30 68.23
CA GLU A 104 46.78 -12.80 67.05
C GLU A 104 45.78 -13.81 66.48
N SER A 105 46.02 -15.11 66.69
CA SER A 105 45.09 -16.19 66.32
C SER A 105 43.92 -16.38 67.31
N SER A 106 43.92 -15.64 68.43
CA SER A 106 42.84 -15.72 69.41
C SER A 106 41.56 -15.11 68.86
N PRO A 107 40.38 -15.69 69.17
CA PRO A 107 39.11 -15.15 68.71
C PRO A 107 38.87 -13.76 69.31
N ILE A 108 38.60 -12.78 68.44
CA ILE A 108 38.28 -11.39 68.82
C ILE A 108 36.82 -11.14 68.52
N VAL A 109 36.19 -10.30 69.35
CA VAL A 109 34.81 -9.87 69.12
C VAL A 109 34.80 -8.96 67.88
N PRO A 110 34.07 -9.32 66.81
CA PRO A 110 33.96 -8.47 65.62
C PRO A 110 33.27 -7.15 65.96
N ILE A 111 33.39 -6.17 65.07
CA ILE A 111 32.66 -4.90 65.20
C ILE A 111 31.15 -5.16 65.32
N GLN A 112 30.50 -4.48 66.26
CA GLN A 112 29.05 -4.65 66.48
C GLN A 112 28.27 -4.04 65.32
N GLN A 113 27.26 -4.75 64.84
CA GLN A 113 26.43 -4.32 63.71
C GLN A 113 25.75 -2.96 63.99
N GLU A 114 25.32 -2.73 65.22
CA GLU A 114 24.71 -1.46 65.65
C GLU A 114 25.64 -0.24 65.39
N TRP A 115 26.95 -0.41 65.50
CA TRP A 115 27.91 0.67 65.23
C TRP A 115 28.03 0.95 63.74
N LEU A 116 28.00 -0.09 62.90
CA LEU A 116 27.98 0.06 61.46
C LEU A 116 26.68 0.73 61.00
N ASP A 117 25.55 0.33 61.56
CA ASP A 117 24.24 0.90 61.22
C ASP A 117 24.17 2.39 61.60
N HIS A 118 24.71 2.78 62.77
CA HIS A 118 24.84 4.19 63.15
C HIS A 118 25.74 4.99 62.21
N MET A 119 26.87 4.42 61.76
CA MET A 119 27.72 5.06 60.76
C MET A 119 26.96 5.28 59.45
N LEU A 120 26.17 4.29 59.02
CA LEU A 120 25.36 4.38 57.82
C LEU A 120 24.20 5.38 57.94
N MET A 121 23.62 5.57 59.12
CA MET A 121 22.59 6.59 59.34
C MET A 121 23.11 8.02 59.16
N LEU A 122 24.41 8.25 59.37
CA LEU A 122 25.04 9.55 59.15
C LEU A 122 25.29 9.85 57.67
N VAL A 123 25.15 8.85 56.79
CA VAL A 123 25.31 8.99 55.35
C VAL A 123 23.95 9.31 54.69
N PRO A 124 23.84 10.36 53.86
CA PRO A 124 22.64 10.66 53.09
C PRO A 124 22.21 9.51 52.15
N GLU A 125 20.91 9.32 51.99
CA GLU A 125 20.33 8.20 51.23
C GLU A 125 20.72 8.23 49.74
N SER A 126 20.82 9.42 49.15
CA SER A 126 21.25 9.63 47.76
C SER A 126 22.67 9.10 47.48
N LEU A 127 23.50 8.95 48.52
CA LEU A 127 24.87 8.43 48.40
C LEU A 127 24.95 6.92 48.66
N LYS A 128 23.88 6.29 49.17
CA LYS A 128 23.81 4.84 49.41
C LYS A 128 23.27 4.09 48.19
N GLN A 129 22.39 4.71 47.42
CA GLN A 129 21.65 4.06 46.35
C GLN A 129 22.45 3.99 45.03
N GLY A 130 22.37 2.85 44.35
CA GLY A 130 22.90 2.63 43.01
C GLY A 130 24.03 1.61 42.98
N LYS A 131 24.04 0.74 41.97
CA LYS A 131 24.87 -0.48 41.90
C LYS A 131 26.37 -0.27 42.21
N LYS A 132 26.99 0.80 41.68
CA LYS A 132 28.40 1.13 41.94
C LYS A 132 28.64 1.73 43.33
N ARG A 133 27.65 2.46 43.88
CA ARG A 133 27.74 3.11 45.18
C ARG A 133 27.50 2.10 46.31
N GLU A 134 26.60 1.15 46.11
CA GLU A 134 26.39 0.02 47.01
C GLU A 134 27.64 -0.85 47.12
N GLU A 135 28.31 -1.14 45.99
CA GLU A 135 29.58 -1.86 45.97
C GLU A 135 30.68 -1.09 46.72
N LEU A 136 30.80 0.22 46.49
CA LEU A 136 31.75 1.07 47.23
C LEU A 136 31.43 1.10 48.74
N LEU A 137 30.16 1.18 49.11
CA LEU A 137 29.71 1.18 50.50
C LEU A 137 30.08 -0.13 51.21
N GLN A 138 29.87 -1.27 50.55
CA GLN A 138 30.30 -2.57 51.07
C GLN A 138 31.82 -2.66 51.24
N ASN A 139 32.58 -2.15 50.27
CA ASN A 139 34.03 -2.09 50.38
C ASN A 139 34.48 -1.24 51.58
N LEU A 140 33.88 -0.07 51.79
CA LEU A 140 34.18 0.80 52.92
C LEU A 140 33.82 0.17 54.28
N ILE A 141 32.66 -0.49 54.37
CA ILE A 141 32.27 -1.23 55.59
C ILE A 141 33.27 -2.36 55.88
N SER A 142 33.71 -3.07 54.84
CA SER A 142 34.71 -4.15 54.98
C SER A 142 36.07 -3.61 55.44
N GLU A 143 36.47 -2.43 54.96
CA GLU A 143 37.70 -1.75 55.36
C GLU A 143 37.65 -1.34 56.83
N VAL A 144 36.57 -0.67 57.26
CA VAL A 144 36.36 -0.27 58.67
C VAL A 144 36.38 -1.49 59.59
N SER A 145 35.72 -2.58 59.18
CA SER A 145 35.68 -3.83 59.97
C SER A 145 37.07 -4.46 60.10
N ARG A 146 37.84 -4.49 59.01
CA ARG A 146 39.22 -5.00 58.99
C ARG A 146 40.15 -4.16 59.86
N ASP A 147 40.00 -2.83 59.81
CA ASP A 147 40.83 -1.92 60.59
C ASP A 147 40.53 -2.00 62.09
N PHE A 148 39.26 -2.18 62.45
CA PHE A 148 38.84 -2.47 63.82
C PHE A 148 39.45 -3.78 64.33
N GLU A 149 39.38 -4.85 63.53
CA GLU A 149 39.94 -6.15 63.88
C GLU A 149 41.47 -6.06 64.06
N LYS A 150 42.16 -5.41 63.12
CA LYS A 150 43.61 -5.19 63.18
C LYS A 150 44.01 -4.39 64.42
N SER A 151 43.28 -3.33 64.74
CA SER A 151 43.53 -2.49 65.92
C SER A 151 43.30 -3.25 67.22
N THR A 152 42.26 -4.09 67.26
CA THR A 152 41.94 -4.91 68.44
C THR A 152 42.94 -6.05 68.65
N LYS A 153 43.36 -6.74 67.57
CA LYS A 153 44.46 -7.73 67.58
C LYS A 153 45.72 -7.12 68.15
N ARG A 154 46.05 -5.92 67.69
CA ARG A 154 47.22 -5.18 68.12
C ARG A 154 47.16 -4.79 69.59
N TYR A 155 46.02 -4.31 70.07
CA TYR A 155 45.79 -4.04 71.49
C TYR A 155 45.93 -5.31 72.33
N LEU A 156 45.37 -6.43 71.88
CA LEU A 156 45.45 -7.72 72.57
C LEU A 156 46.90 -8.21 72.70
N VAL A 157 47.68 -8.16 71.63
CA VAL A 157 49.11 -8.50 71.65
C VAL A 157 49.87 -7.64 72.66
N LYS A 158 49.66 -6.32 72.67
CA LYS A 158 50.35 -5.41 73.60
C LYS A 158 49.93 -5.56 75.06
N SER A 159 48.67 -5.94 75.31
CA SER A 159 48.16 -6.14 76.67
C SER A 159 48.55 -7.50 77.27
N VAL A 160 48.74 -8.53 76.43
CA VAL A 160 49.08 -9.89 76.88
C VAL A 160 50.59 -10.16 76.85
N LEU A 161 51.32 -9.62 75.86
CA LEU A 161 52.74 -9.88 75.67
C LEU A 161 53.58 -8.62 75.90
N VAL A 162 54.63 -8.77 76.72
CA VAL A 162 55.64 -7.74 76.87
C VAL A 162 56.70 -7.93 75.78
N LYS A 163 56.93 -6.89 74.98
CA LYS A 163 57.94 -6.92 73.92
C LYS A 163 59.35 -7.06 74.52
N PRO A 164 60.15 -8.06 74.13
CA PRO A 164 61.54 -8.15 74.54
C PRO A 164 62.37 -7.04 73.85
N SER A 165 63.37 -6.50 74.55
CA SER A 165 64.25 -5.43 74.07
C SER A 165 65.24 -5.94 73.01
N VAL A 166 64.73 -6.22 71.81
CA VAL A 166 65.47 -6.77 70.67
C VAL A 166 65.38 -5.79 69.50
N SER A 167 66.52 -5.32 69.01
CA SER A 167 66.60 -4.18 68.06
C SER A 167 66.01 -4.45 66.67
N TRP A 168 66.00 -5.69 66.19
CA TRP A 168 65.43 -6.08 64.89
C TRP A 168 63.93 -6.40 64.95
N LEU A 169 63.34 -6.38 66.14
CA LEU A 169 61.92 -6.68 66.33
C LEU A 169 61.15 -5.37 66.20
N GLU A 170 60.75 -5.02 64.98
CA GLU A 170 59.97 -3.81 64.70
C GLU A 170 58.52 -3.96 65.21
N ASP A 171 57.92 -2.87 65.70
CA ASP A 171 56.50 -2.80 66.09
C ASP A 171 55.75 -2.07 64.97
N ASP A 172 54.92 -2.80 64.21
CA ASP A 172 54.20 -2.33 63.01
C ASP A 172 53.15 -1.22 63.26
N GLY A 173 53.25 -0.38 64.28
CA GLY A 173 52.40 0.82 64.32
C GLY A 173 52.55 1.80 65.47
N GLY A 174 53.73 1.94 66.10
CA GLY A 174 53.93 2.97 67.13
C GLY A 174 53.07 2.86 68.42
N PRO A 175 53.06 3.86 69.30
CA PRO A 175 52.20 3.87 70.49
C PRO A 175 50.71 3.86 70.11
N LEU A 176 49.83 3.40 71.02
CA LEU A 176 48.39 3.56 70.83
C LEU A 176 48.07 5.07 70.73
N PRO A 177 47.14 5.51 69.86
CA PRO A 177 46.74 6.91 69.83
C PRO A 177 46.14 7.28 71.19
N GLU A 178 46.81 8.15 71.93
CA GLU A 178 46.20 8.79 73.10
C GLU A 178 45.17 9.81 72.59
N PHE A 179 43.99 9.87 73.22
CA PHE A 179 43.07 10.98 72.98
C PHE A 179 43.87 12.29 73.22
N PRO A 180 43.86 13.25 72.29
CA PRO A 180 44.59 14.50 72.50
C PRO A 180 44.01 15.19 73.72
N VAL A 181 44.70 15.09 74.86
CA VAL A 181 44.35 15.80 76.09
C VAL A 181 44.74 17.25 75.87
N GLY A 182 43.79 18.05 75.40
CA GLY A 182 43.95 19.49 75.17
C GLY A 182 44.70 19.81 73.88
N LEU A 183 43.99 20.33 72.89
CA LEU A 183 44.60 21.04 71.78
C LEU A 183 45.45 22.18 72.35
N ASN A 184 46.76 22.17 72.12
CA ASN A 184 47.62 23.26 72.53
C ASN A 184 47.34 24.50 71.66
N TYR A 185 46.53 25.43 72.18
CA TYR A 185 46.11 26.66 71.48
C TYR A 185 47.20 27.75 71.42
N SER A 186 48.42 27.48 71.90
CA SER A 186 49.53 28.46 71.92
C SER A 186 50.27 28.61 70.58
N ASN A 187 49.81 27.96 69.52
CA ASN A 187 50.47 27.98 68.22
C ASN A 187 50.17 29.27 67.41
N PRO A 188 51.08 29.74 66.53
CA PRO A 188 50.90 30.94 65.72
C PRO A 188 49.67 30.94 64.80
N TRP A 189 49.14 29.77 64.42
CA TRP A 189 47.91 29.67 63.64
C TRP A 189 46.66 30.05 64.44
N HIS A 190 46.70 30.01 65.78
CA HIS A 190 45.53 30.32 66.61
C HIS A 190 45.14 31.80 66.50
N SER A 191 46.12 32.71 66.44
CA SER A 191 45.85 34.13 66.21
C SER A 191 45.23 34.36 64.82
N ASN A 192 45.75 33.70 63.78
CA ASN A 192 45.18 33.75 62.43
C ASN A 192 43.76 33.17 62.38
N TYR A 193 43.51 32.05 63.07
CA TYR A 193 42.17 31.46 63.20
C TYR A 193 41.21 32.40 63.93
N MET A 194 41.61 32.97 65.07
CA MET A 194 40.77 33.89 65.84
C MET A 194 40.49 35.18 65.07
N GLN A 195 41.48 35.70 64.34
CA GLN A 195 41.29 36.83 63.43
C GLN A 195 40.30 36.50 62.31
N ALA A 196 40.46 35.35 61.64
CA ALA A 196 39.56 34.89 60.60
C ALA A 196 38.14 34.66 61.14
N ARG A 197 38.00 34.00 62.29
CA ARG A 197 36.73 33.77 62.98
C ARG A 197 36.03 35.08 63.35
N ASN A 198 36.76 36.04 63.92
CA ASN A 198 36.21 37.36 64.25
C ASN A 198 35.82 38.13 62.99
N LYS A 199 36.62 38.05 61.92
CA LYS A 199 36.31 38.65 60.62
C LYS A 199 35.03 38.04 60.02
N ILE A 200 34.88 36.72 60.07
CA ILE A 200 33.68 36.01 59.64
C ILE A 200 32.47 36.44 60.49
N LEU A 201 32.59 36.38 61.83
CA LEU A 201 31.49 36.72 62.73
C LEU A 201 31.02 38.18 62.57
N SER A 202 31.95 39.10 62.28
CA SER A 202 31.64 40.52 62.09
C SER A 202 31.02 40.91 60.74
N ASN A 203 31.17 40.08 59.71
CA ASN A 203 30.80 40.43 58.33
C ASN A 203 29.77 39.48 57.70
N LEU A 204 29.63 38.25 58.21
CA LEU A 204 28.82 37.22 57.57
C LEU A 204 27.35 37.28 57.98
N HIS A 205 27.01 37.85 59.15
CA HIS A 205 25.65 38.15 59.63
C HIS A 205 24.61 37.00 59.64
N ILE A 206 24.99 35.75 59.33
CA ILE A 206 24.07 34.59 59.22
C ILE A 206 23.26 34.33 60.50
N VAL A 207 23.84 34.63 61.68
CA VAL A 207 23.19 34.40 62.99
C VAL A 207 22.24 35.53 63.41
N HIS A 208 22.09 36.58 62.60
CA HIS A 208 21.21 37.70 62.92
C HIS A 208 19.74 37.23 62.93
N PRO A 209 18.91 37.60 63.94
CA PRO A 209 17.53 37.11 64.05
C PRO A 209 16.67 37.34 62.81
N ILE A 210 16.90 38.44 62.08
CA ILE A 210 16.17 38.74 60.83
C ILE A 210 16.49 37.77 59.68
N MET A 211 17.70 37.21 59.64
CA MET A 211 18.06 36.21 58.63
C MET A 211 17.28 34.93 58.87
N ASN A 212 17.05 34.56 60.13
CA ASN A 212 16.21 33.43 60.49
C ASN A 212 14.74 33.67 60.10
N MET A 213 14.21 34.88 60.32
CA MET A 213 12.86 35.25 59.90
C MET A 213 12.71 35.25 58.37
N LEU A 214 13.70 35.74 57.64
CA LEU A 214 13.75 35.69 56.17
C LEU A 214 13.83 34.24 55.66
N LEU A 215 14.63 33.41 56.32
CA LEU A 215 14.75 31.99 56.01
C LEU A 215 13.42 31.25 56.22
N ASP A 216 12.76 31.44 57.36
CA ASP A 216 11.43 30.87 57.65
C ASP A 216 10.36 31.35 56.65
N LEU A 217 10.36 32.64 56.30
CA LEU A 217 9.44 33.19 55.29
C LEU A 217 9.65 32.57 53.91
N GLY A 218 10.91 32.38 53.51
CA GLY A 218 11.24 31.70 52.26
C GLY A 218 10.85 30.22 52.29
N HIS A 219 11.15 29.48 53.36
CA HIS A 219 10.73 28.08 53.47
C HIS A 219 9.22 27.92 53.41
N LYS A 220 8.46 28.71 54.17
CA LYS A 220 6.99 28.65 54.15
C LYS A 220 6.39 28.97 52.78
N THR A 221 7.03 29.86 52.02
CA THR A 221 6.55 30.24 50.70
C THR A 221 6.98 29.24 49.64
N PHE A 222 8.25 28.86 49.59
CA PHE A 222 8.85 28.06 48.53
C PHE A 222 8.79 26.54 48.76
N ALA A 223 8.39 26.05 49.94
CA ALA A 223 8.26 24.60 50.19
C ALA A 223 7.23 23.94 49.25
N ASN A 224 6.08 24.59 49.06
CA ASN A 224 4.98 24.07 48.23
C ASN A 224 4.78 24.86 46.93
N THR A 225 5.65 25.83 46.65
CA THR A 225 5.59 26.60 45.40
C THR A 225 6.44 25.90 44.36
N VAL A 226 5.86 25.61 43.21
CA VAL A 226 6.59 25.22 42.00
C VAL A 226 6.41 26.34 40.98
N LEU A 227 7.46 26.64 40.22
CA LEU A 227 7.39 27.66 39.17
C LEU A 227 6.48 27.18 38.03
N LEU A 228 6.57 25.89 37.68
CA LEU A 228 5.78 25.23 36.64
C LEU A 228 5.02 24.05 37.22
N ASP A 229 3.70 24.02 37.03
CA ASP A 229 2.91 22.83 37.37
C ASP A 229 2.87 21.90 36.17
N LEU A 230 3.71 20.86 36.25
CA LEU A 230 3.86 19.85 35.22
C LEU A 230 3.10 18.56 35.58
N THR A 231 2.30 18.58 36.65
CA THR A 231 1.51 17.42 37.06
C THR A 231 0.40 17.15 36.04
N GLY A 232 0.24 15.89 35.66
CA GLY A 232 -0.81 15.47 34.72
C GLY A 232 -0.62 15.94 33.27
N ILE A 233 0.57 16.41 32.87
CA ILE A 233 0.83 16.83 31.48
C ILE A 233 0.49 15.73 30.46
N ARG A 234 0.78 14.47 30.79
CA ARG A 234 0.43 13.31 29.97
C ARG A 234 -1.08 13.09 29.83
N ALA A 235 -1.87 13.45 30.84
CA ALA A 235 -3.33 13.31 30.83
C ALA A 235 -4.01 14.33 29.89
N LYS A 236 -3.31 15.40 29.48
CA LYS A 236 -3.80 16.35 28.46
C LYS A 236 -3.83 15.74 27.06
N GLY A 237 -3.21 14.57 26.87
CA GLY A 237 -3.06 13.93 25.57
C GLY A 237 -1.96 14.58 24.72
N PRO A 238 -1.98 14.36 23.40
CA PRO A 238 -0.96 14.86 22.49
C PRO A 238 -0.98 16.40 22.39
N ILE A 239 0.15 17.02 22.71
CA ILE A 239 0.33 18.47 22.80
C ILE A 239 1.15 18.96 21.62
N ASP A 240 0.76 20.10 21.07
CA ASP A 240 1.56 20.83 20.09
C ASP A 240 2.74 21.57 20.75
N CYS A 241 3.90 21.61 20.08
CA CYS A 241 5.11 22.24 20.61
C CYS A 241 4.92 23.72 20.97
N GLU A 242 4.26 24.49 20.10
CA GLU A 242 4.00 25.93 20.34
C GLU A 242 2.97 26.12 21.46
N SER A 243 1.95 25.26 21.52
CA SER A 243 0.99 25.26 22.63
C SER A 243 1.69 25.04 23.97
N LEU A 244 2.62 24.07 24.06
CA LEU A 244 3.34 23.77 25.30
C LEU A 244 4.22 24.94 25.73
N LYS A 245 4.97 25.52 24.78
CA LYS A 245 5.85 26.67 25.01
C LYS A 245 5.08 27.88 25.55
N ASN A 246 3.90 28.15 24.97
CA ASN A 246 3.01 29.23 25.41
C ASN A 246 2.43 28.97 26.81
N ASP A 247 1.90 27.76 27.05
CA ASP A 247 1.35 27.36 28.35
C ASP A 247 2.38 27.51 29.47
N ILE A 248 3.60 27.00 29.26
CA ILE A 248 4.67 27.06 30.25
C ILE A 248 5.12 28.51 30.48
N SER A 249 5.23 29.31 29.41
CA SER A 249 5.56 30.74 29.53
C SER A 249 4.52 31.52 30.35
N ILE A 250 3.24 31.21 30.17
CA ILE A 250 2.15 31.81 30.95
C ILE A 250 2.22 31.37 32.41
N GLN A 251 2.47 30.08 32.68
CA GLN A 251 2.61 29.57 34.04
C GLN A 251 3.81 30.20 34.78
N ALA A 252 4.96 30.29 34.12
CA ALA A 252 6.15 30.93 34.68
C ALA A 252 5.85 32.38 35.10
N ARG A 253 5.28 33.19 34.20
CA ARG A 253 4.89 34.58 34.50
C ARG A 253 3.91 34.70 35.66
N LYS A 254 2.87 33.85 35.70
CA LYS A 254 1.91 33.82 36.81
C LYS A 254 2.58 33.46 38.14
N ALA A 255 3.53 32.51 38.12
CA ALA A 255 4.28 32.13 39.31
C ALA A 255 5.21 33.25 39.78
N GLU A 256 5.89 33.94 38.86
CA GLU A 256 6.69 35.14 39.15
C GLU A 256 5.86 36.25 39.77
N GLU A 257 4.74 36.62 39.15
CA GLU A 257 3.81 37.63 39.67
C GLU A 257 3.31 37.25 41.07
N ARG A 258 2.97 35.98 41.29
CA ARG A 258 2.56 35.48 42.60
C ARG A 258 3.68 35.65 43.63
N ILE A 259 4.93 35.32 43.30
CA ILE A 259 6.09 35.48 44.20
C ILE A 259 6.32 36.97 44.50
N MET A 260 6.27 37.82 43.48
CA MET A 260 6.44 39.27 43.60
C MET A 260 5.32 39.97 44.37
N ASN A 261 4.10 39.41 44.37
CA ASN A 261 2.96 39.97 45.10
C ASN A 261 2.77 39.38 46.51
N THR A 262 3.45 38.28 46.86
CA THR A 262 3.27 37.60 48.15
C THR A 262 4.52 37.54 49.01
N TRP A 263 5.61 36.96 48.48
CA TRP A 263 6.86 36.79 49.22
C TRP A 263 7.63 38.10 49.28
N TYR A 264 7.87 38.73 48.11
CA TYR A 264 8.70 39.93 48.02
C TYR A 264 8.19 41.09 48.92
N PRO A 265 6.88 41.42 48.97
CA PRO A 265 6.39 42.50 49.84
C PRO A 265 6.52 42.17 51.32
N LYS A 266 6.40 40.89 51.70
CA LYS A 266 6.64 40.45 53.09
C LYS A 266 8.11 40.58 53.46
N VAL A 267 9.04 40.28 52.55
CA VAL A 267 10.47 40.51 52.76
C VAL A 267 10.74 42.00 52.94
N ILE A 268 10.22 42.86 52.07
CA ILE A 268 10.35 44.32 52.19
C ILE A 268 9.84 44.84 53.53
N ASN A 269 8.69 44.35 54.00
CA ASN A 269 8.14 44.71 55.30
C ASN A 269 9.05 44.30 56.47
N LEU A 270 9.79 43.18 56.37
CA LEU A 270 10.77 42.80 57.39
C LEU A 270 11.86 43.86 57.55
N PHE A 271 12.37 44.41 56.44
CA PHE A 271 13.49 45.37 56.45
C PHE A 271 13.06 46.84 56.56
N THR A 272 11.77 47.13 56.48
CA THR A 272 11.22 48.49 56.72
C THR A 272 11.07 48.79 58.21
N LYS A 273 11.02 47.77 59.07
CA LYS A 273 10.92 47.92 60.53
C LYS A 273 12.27 48.33 61.13
N LYS A 274 12.28 49.28 62.07
CA LYS A 274 13.52 49.73 62.75
C LYS A 274 14.25 48.62 63.50
N GLU A 275 13.52 47.62 63.98
CA GLU A 275 14.01 46.40 64.65
C GLU A 275 14.95 45.57 63.74
N ALA A 276 14.85 45.73 62.41
CA ALA A 276 15.66 45.01 61.44
C ALA A 276 17.15 45.36 61.49
N LEU A 277 17.46 46.60 61.88
CA LEU A 277 18.83 47.14 61.93
C LEU A 277 19.34 47.26 63.37
N GLU A 278 18.60 46.70 64.34
CA GLU A 278 18.95 46.76 65.75
C GLU A 278 20.27 46.02 66.02
N GLY A 279 21.29 46.74 66.52
CA GLY A 279 22.62 46.19 66.78
C GLY A 279 23.60 46.27 65.60
N ILE A 280 23.21 46.81 64.44
CA ILE A 280 24.07 46.94 63.26
C ILE A 280 24.68 48.34 63.19
N LYS A 281 26.01 48.41 63.04
CA LYS A 281 26.73 49.67 62.84
C LYS A 281 26.58 50.16 61.39
N PRO A 282 26.54 51.49 61.13
CA PRO A 282 26.44 52.05 59.78
C PRO A 282 27.51 51.52 58.81
N GLU A 283 28.75 51.38 59.29
CA GLU A 283 29.90 50.85 58.53
C GLU A 283 29.74 49.38 58.08
N LYS A 284 28.76 48.65 58.63
CA LYS A 284 28.51 47.24 58.35
C LYS A 284 27.22 46.99 57.56
N LEU A 285 26.48 48.04 57.21
CA LEU A 285 25.22 47.93 56.47
C LEU A 285 25.41 47.22 55.11
N ASP A 286 26.50 47.52 54.39
CA ASP A 286 26.78 46.88 53.10
C ASP A 286 26.99 45.37 53.25
N SER A 287 27.79 44.95 54.23
CA SER A 287 28.01 43.52 54.52
C SER A 287 26.74 42.81 54.98
N PHE A 288 25.86 43.51 55.71
CA PHE A 288 24.58 42.99 56.15
C PHE A 288 23.61 42.80 54.97
N TYR A 289 23.43 43.82 54.14
CA TYR A 289 22.56 43.71 52.96
C TYR A 289 23.12 42.76 51.90
N SER A 290 24.45 42.61 51.81
CA SER A 290 25.06 41.54 51.01
C SER A 290 24.62 40.17 51.49
N CYS A 291 24.62 39.91 52.81
CA CYS A 291 24.09 38.67 53.38
C CYS A 291 22.59 38.48 53.08
N VAL A 292 21.77 39.54 53.18
CA VAL A 292 20.33 39.51 52.83
C VAL A 292 20.14 39.11 51.36
N SER A 293 20.83 39.81 50.45
CA SER A 293 20.75 39.55 49.02
C SER A 293 21.21 38.12 48.66
N THR A 294 22.30 37.63 49.28
CA THR A 294 22.75 36.25 49.10
C THR A 294 21.74 35.23 49.62
N LEU A 295 21.10 35.48 50.76
CA LEU A 295 20.08 34.57 51.30
C LEU A 295 18.84 34.52 50.40
N MET A 296 18.34 35.67 49.94
CA MET A 296 17.23 35.74 48.98
C MET A 296 17.57 35.05 47.65
N SER A 297 18.77 35.32 47.14
CA SER A 297 19.33 34.67 45.94
C SER A 297 19.32 33.15 46.08
N ASN A 298 19.85 32.60 47.18
CA ASN A 298 19.89 31.16 47.43
C ASN A 298 18.49 30.52 47.47
N GLN A 299 17.49 31.20 48.04
CA GLN A 299 16.11 30.70 48.08
C GLN A 299 15.48 30.64 46.68
N ILE A 300 15.74 31.65 45.84
CA ILE A 300 15.26 31.67 44.45
C ILE A 300 15.99 30.62 43.62
N LYS A 301 17.32 30.53 43.72
CA LYS A 301 18.13 29.52 43.01
C LYS A 301 17.71 28.10 43.38
N ASP A 302 17.38 27.83 44.65
CA ASP A 302 16.85 26.54 45.09
C ASP A 302 15.48 26.22 44.47
N LEU A 303 14.57 27.19 44.38
CA LEU A 303 13.28 27.04 43.69
C LEU A 303 13.47 26.73 42.19
N LEU A 304 14.32 27.49 41.51
CA LEU A 304 14.60 27.30 40.08
C LEU A 304 15.24 25.93 39.84
N LYS A 305 16.24 25.55 40.65
CA LYS A 305 16.89 24.25 40.58
C LYS A 305 15.89 23.10 40.77
N ARG A 306 15.02 23.15 41.79
CA ARG A 306 13.98 22.14 42.01
C ARG A 306 12.99 22.05 40.86
N THR A 307 12.70 23.17 40.20
CA THR A 307 11.83 23.21 39.01
C THR A 307 12.50 22.52 37.83
N VAL A 308 13.79 22.80 37.57
CA VAL A 308 14.58 22.13 36.52
C VAL A 308 14.68 20.62 36.79
N GLU A 309 15.04 20.23 38.02
CA GLU A 309 15.11 18.81 38.41
C GLU A 309 13.75 18.11 38.24
N GLY A 310 12.65 18.78 38.61
CA GLY A 310 11.29 18.28 38.41
C GLY A 310 10.92 18.11 36.93
N PHE A 311 11.34 19.04 36.06
CA PHE A 311 11.14 18.94 34.61
C PHE A 311 11.94 17.78 33.99
N VAL A 312 13.23 17.67 34.33
CA VAL A 312 14.09 16.57 33.87
C VAL A 312 13.53 15.21 34.29
N LYS A 313 12.97 15.12 35.50
CA LYS A 313 12.35 13.89 36.02
C LYS A 313 11.15 13.40 35.20
N LEU A 314 10.48 14.26 34.44
CA LEU A 314 9.39 13.83 33.54
C LEU A 314 9.88 12.92 32.41
N PHE A 315 11.17 13.00 32.08
CA PHE A 315 11.80 12.21 31.02
C PHE A 315 12.57 11.01 31.60
N ASP A 316 12.31 10.65 32.84
CA ASP A 316 12.92 9.48 33.49
C ASP A 316 12.44 8.18 32.81
N GLN A 317 13.35 7.23 32.67
CA GLN A 317 13.13 5.97 31.96
C GLN A 317 12.23 5.02 32.75
N GLU A 318 12.27 5.10 34.08
CA GLU A 318 11.53 4.20 34.95
C GLU A 318 10.08 4.69 35.21
N ASP A 319 9.76 5.96 34.90
CA ASP A 319 8.46 6.56 35.19
C ASP A 319 7.86 7.31 34.00
N GLU A 320 7.33 6.56 33.04
CA GLU A 320 6.66 7.11 31.85
C GLU A 320 5.36 7.87 32.14
N ARG A 321 4.84 7.83 33.38
CA ARG A 321 3.58 8.48 33.77
C ARG A 321 3.65 10.00 33.65
N GLY A 322 4.85 10.57 33.82
CA GLY A 322 5.11 12.00 33.67
C GLY A 322 5.48 12.45 32.26
N LEU A 323 5.81 11.52 31.36
CA LEU A 323 6.36 11.83 30.05
C LEU A 323 5.33 12.52 29.15
N PRO A 324 5.61 13.73 28.62
CA PRO A 324 4.71 14.42 27.71
C PRO A 324 4.57 13.67 26.38
N ILE A 325 3.40 13.77 25.77
CA ILE A 325 3.14 13.20 24.44
C ILE A 325 3.03 14.38 23.48
N PHE A 326 3.95 14.47 22.52
CA PHE A 326 3.94 15.48 21.47
C PHE A 326 3.13 14.99 20.26
N LYS A 327 2.41 15.91 19.63
CA LYS A 327 1.82 15.67 18.31
C LYS A 327 2.92 15.87 17.27
N MET A 328 3.15 14.84 16.44
CA MET A 328 3.99 14.93 15.25
C MET A 328 3.24 14.34 14.06
N GLU A 329 3.62 14.74 12.87
CA GLU A 329 3.02 14.35 11.61
C GLU A 329 4.11 13.87 10.66
N LEU A 330 3.82 12.84 9.87
CA LEU A 330 4.57 12.52 8.67
C LEU A 330 3.90 13.22 7.50
N THR A 331 4.59 14.20 6.95
CA THR A 331 4.09 15.02 5.85
C THR A 331 4.63 14.53 4.51
N PHE A 332 3.87 14.82 3.45
CA PHE A 332 4.28 14.57 2.08
C PHE A 332 4.27 15.87 1.29
N ASP A 333 5.43 16.50 1.14
CA ASP A 333 5.60 17.75 0.41
C ASP A 333 6.72 17.63 -0.62
N GLU A 334 6.51 18.21 -1.81
CA GLU A 334 7.45 18.16 -2.95
C GLU A 334 8.07 16.77 -3.22
N ASP A 335 7.26 15.71 -3.17
CA ASP A 335 7.69 14.30 -3.31
C ASP A 335 8.71 13.84 -2.24
N LYS A 336 8.68 14.41 -1.05
CA LYS A 336 9.53 14.04 0.09
C LYS A 336 8.71 13.65 1.30
N MET A 337 9.19 12.64 2.02
CA MET A 337 8.64 12.20 3.30
C MET A 337 9.43 12.88 4.42
N GLU A 338 8.78 13.70 5.25
CA GLU A 338 9.46 14.43 6.33
C GLU A 338 8.62 14.44 7.61
N PHE A 339 9.28 14.71 8.75
CA PHE A 339 8.59 14.90 10.03
C PHE A 339 8.24 16.37 10.24
N TYR A 340 7.02 16.63 10.65
CA TYR A 340 6.58 17.94 11.11
C TYR A 340 5.95 17.86 12.52
N PRO A 341 6.42 18.64 13.51
CA PRO A 341 7.69 19.37 13.52
C PRO A 341 8.89 18.41 13.37
N THR A 342 10.07 18.93 13.04
CA THR A 342 11.28 18.11 12.93
C THR A 342 11.75 17.64 14.32
N PHE A 343 12.64 16.65 14.36
CA PHE A 343 13.26 16.25 15.64
C PHE A 343 14.05 17.40 16.27
N GLN A 344 14.67 18.27 15.47
CA GLN A 344 15.40 19.43 15.98
C GLN A 344 14.45 20.45 16.62
N ASP A 345 13.31 20.72 15.98
CA ASP A 345 12.30 21.64 16.53
C ASP A 345 11.77 21.14 17.88
N LEU A 346 11.54 19.83 18.01
CA LEU A 346 11.11 19.24 19.27
C LEU A 346 12.21 19.32 20.35
N GLU A 347 13.46 19.03 19.98
CA GLU A 347 14.63 19.20 20.87
C GLU A 347 14.75 20.65 21.36
N ASP A 348 14.67 21.62 20.45
CA ASP A 348 14.77 23.05 20.76
C ASP A 348 13.62 23.51 21.67
N VAL A 349 12.41 22.98 21.48
CA VAL A 349 11.28 23.25 22.37
C VAL A 349 11.56 22.71 23.76
N VAL A 350 12.01 21.45 23.90
CA VAL A 350 12.28 20.85 25.22
C VAL A 350 13.45 21.56 25.92
N PHE A 351 14.52 21.90 25.19
CA PHE A 351 15.69 22.58 25.75
C PHE A 351 15.41 24.04 26.09
N GLY A 352 14.70 24.76 25.23
CA GLY A 352 14.30 26.15 25.45
C GLY A 352 13.43 26.32 26.71
N LEU A 353 12.74 25.28 27.17
CA LEU A 353 12.02 25.31 28.44
C LEU A 353 12.94 25.36 29.66
N VAL A 354 14.11 24.70 29.61
CA VAL A 354 15.11 24.77 30.69
C VAL A 354 15.69 26.18 30.78
N GLU A 355 16.02 26.76 29.63
CA GLU A 355 16.48 28.16 29.53
C GLU A 355 15.41 29.11 30.06
N ARG A 356 14.15 28.89 29.70
CA ARG A 356 13.03 29.72 30.17
C ARG A 356 12.83 29.67 31.69
N ILE A 357 13.05 28.52 32.31
CA ILE A 357 13.04 28.39 33.77
C ILE A 357 14.23 29.17 34.37
N ALA A 358 15.41 29.11 33.75
CA ALA A 358 16.60 29.83 34.22
C ALA A 358 16.47 31.36 34.09
N GLU A 359 15.76 31.84 33.06
CA GLU A 359 15.44 33.27 32.86
C GLU A 359 14.41 33.81 33.87
N ALA A 360 13.72 32.94 34.61
CA ALA A 360 12.70 33.38 35.53
C ALA A 360 13.30 34.10 36.75
N LEU A 361 12.58 35.08 37.29
CA LEU A 361 12.94 35.84 38.49
C LEU A 361 14.27 36.63 38.42
N GLN A 362 14.84 36.85 37.23
CA GLN A 362 16.08 37.64 37.04
C GLN A 362 15.94 39.14 37.36
N ASN A 363 14.70 39.64 37.42
CA ASN A 363 14.40 41.06 37.63
C ASN A 363 14.01 41.40 39.08
N VAL A 364 14.26 40.49 40.04
CA VAL A 364 13.96 40.75 41.46
C VAL A 364 14.99 41.74 42.01
N GLN A 365 14.53 42.92 42.41
CA GLN A 365 15.39 43.96 42.98
C GLN A 365 15.95 43.56 44.35
N SER A 366 17.17 43.99 44.65
CA SER A 366 17.75 43.87 46.00
C SER A 366 17.07 44.83 46.98
N ILE A 367 16.95 44.40 48.24
CA ILE A 367 16.38 45.20 49.33
C ILE A 367 17.01 46.60 49.47
N PRO A 368 18.35 46.76 49.50
CA PRO A 368 18.95 48.10 49.59
C PRO A 368 18.54 48.98 48.40
N SER A 369 18.52 48.45 47.18
CA SER A 369 18.14 49.18 45.97
C SER A 369 16.66 49.62 45.98
N TRP A 370 15.78 48.78 46.53
CA TRP A 370 14.37 49.11 46.68
C TRP A 370 14.15 50.20 47.74
N LEU A 371 14.87 50.13 48.87
CA LEU A 371 14.76 51.09 49.97
C LEU A 371 15.37 52.46 49.63
N SER A 372 16.45 52.50 48.84
CA SER A 372 17.15 53.74 48.47
C SER A 372 16.58 54.44 47.25
N ALA A 373 15.70 53.78 46.48
CA ALA A 373 15.19 54.25 45.18
C ALA A 373 16.30 54.72 44.21
N THR A 374 17.51 54.16 44.33
CA THR A 374 18.68 54.56 43.54
C THR A 374 18.59 54.02 42.11
N SER A 375 19.04 54.83 41.13
CA SER A 375 19.16 54.44 39.73
C SER A 375 20.64 54.31 39.35
N PRO A 376 21.10 53.20 38.74
CA PRO A 376 20.33 52.02 38.33
C PRO A 376 20.01 51.08 39.50
N ALA A 377 18.87 50.39 39.41
CA ALA A 377 18.49 49.40 40.41
C ALA A 377 19.36 48.13 40.29
N VAL A 378 19.81 47.61 41.44
CA VAL A 378 20.62 46.39 41.50
C VAL A 378 19.70 45.20 41.77
N ASN A 379 19.65 44.25 40.82
CA ASN A 379 18.90 43.01 40.95
C ASN A 379 19.67 41.95 41.73
N LEU A 380 18.94 40.97 42.27
CA LEU A 380 19.52 39.78 42.88
C LEU A 380 20.16 38.90 41.81
N ASP A 381 21.28 38.28 42.15
CA ASP A 381 21.84 37.19 41.34
C ASP A 381 20.94 35.96 41.50
N THR A 382 20.14 35.63 40.50
CA THR A 382 19.31 34.42 40.47
C THR A 382 19.78 33.42 39.42
N GLU A 383 20.94 33.64 38.82
CA GLU A 383 21.50 32.79 37.77
C GLU A 383 21.82 31.40 38.33
N LEU A 384 21.27 30.38 37.67
CA LEU A 384 21.58 29.00 38.00
C LEU A 384 23.02 28.68 37.61
N PRO A 385 23.76 27.89 38.43
CA PRO A 385 25.10 27.48 38.05
C PRO A 385 25.12 26.71 36.72
N GLU A 386 26.09 27.02 35.87
CA GLU A 386 26.24 26.41 34.53
C GLU A 386 26.18 24.88 34.55
N HIS A 387 26.83 24.25 35.55
CA HIS A 387 26.84 22.79 35.67
C HIS A 387 25.45 22.16 35.88
N VAL A 388 24.49 22.91 36.45
CA VAL A 388 23.10 22.45 36.64
C VAL A 388 22.35 22.49 35.32
N ILE A 389 22.51 23.58 34.56
CA ILE A 389 21.88 23.73 33.24
C ILE A 389 22.43 22.69 32.27
N GLN A 390 23.76 22.56 32.21
CA GLN A 390 24.42 21.56 31.37
C GLN A 390 24.04 20.12 31.74
N TRP A 391 23.91 19.82 33.03
CA TRP A 391 23.41 18.51 33.47
C TRP A 391 21.99 18.27 32.93
N ALA A 392 21.08 19.23 33.09
CA ALA A 392 19.70 19.08 32.65
C ALA A 392 19.60 18.90 31.13
N LEU A 393 20.29 19.73 30.34
CA LEU A 393 20.30 19.64 28.88
C LEU A 393 20.87 18.31 28.38
N ASN A 394 21.98 17.84 28.96
CA ASN A 394 22.58 16.57 28.55
C ASN A 394 21.68 15.36 28.87
N VAL A 395 21.02 15.36 30.04
CA VAL A 395 20.09 14.29 30.42
C VAL A 395 18.86 14.30 29.51
N LEU A 396 18.26 15.47 29.27
CA LEU A 396 17.11 15.62 28.38
C LEU A 396 17.44 15.20 26.95
N LYS A 397 18.61 15.59 26.43
CA LYS A 397 19.04 15.22 25.07
C LYS A 397 19.07 13.70 24.88
N VAL A 398 19.67 12.98 25.82
CA VAL A 398 19.72 11.52 25.78
C VAL A 398 18.31 10.91 25.86
N ALA A 399 17.46 11.44 26.72
CA ALA A 399 16.09 10.93 26.91
C ALA A 399 15.20 11.18 25.68
N VAL A 400 15.21 12.41 25.14
CA VAL A 400 14.47 12.81 23.94
C VAL A 400 14.89 11.95 22.74
N HIS A 401 16.19 11.85 22.47
CA HIS A 401 16.70 11.07 21.34
C HIS A 401 16.26 9.61 21.41
N ARG A 402 16.34 9.00 22.60
CA ARG A 402 15.89 7.62 22.81
C ARG A 402 14.38 7.45 22.61
N ASN A 403 13.58 8.40 23.08
CA ASN A 403 12.12 8.33 22.96
C ASN A 403 11.63 8.56 21.52
N LEU A 404 12.42 9.25 20.69
CA LEU A 404 12.14 9.48 19.27
C LEU A 404 12.60 8.32 18.36
N GLU A 405 13.44 7.42 18.86
CA GLU A 405 14.00 6.30 18.08
C GLU A 405 12.92 5.40 17.48
N GLY A 406 11.84 5.12 18.23
CA GLY A 406 10.72 4.33 17.71
C GLY A 406 10.02 5.00 16.52
N ALA A 407 9.85 6.33 16.56
CA ALA A 407 9.28 7.09 15.46
C ALA A 407 10.23 7.10 14.25
N ARG A 408 11.55 7.24 14.48
CA ARG A 408 12.58 7.18 13.43
C ARG A 408 12.57 5.84 12.70
N GLN A 409 12.59 4.73 13.42
CA GLN A 409 12.54 3.37 12.83
C GLN A 409 11.25 3.14 12.04
N HIS A 410 10.13 3.69 12.52
CA HIS A 410 8.87 3.62 11.79
C HIS A 410 8.94 4.38 10.47
N TYR A 411 9.51 5.58 10.46
CA TYR A 411 9.76 6.35 9.22
C TYR A 411 10.69 5.59 8.26
N GLU A 412 11.77 5.00 8.75
CA GLU A 412 12.68 4.18 7.93
C GLU A 412 11.94 3.03 7.24
N THR A 413 10.96 2.42 7.92
CA THR A 413 10.11 1.37 7.32
C THR A 413 9.27 1.89 6.15
N TYR A 414 8.79 3.14 6.20
CA TYR A 414 8.08 3.76 5.07
C TYR A 414 9.04 4.07 3.92
N VAL A 415 10.22 4.61 4.23
CA VAL A 415 11.26 4.89 3.23
C VAL A 415 11.65 3.60 2.50
N GLU A 416 11.98 2.53 3.22
CA GLU A 416 12.35 1.25 2.60
C GLU A 416 11.26 0.69 1.67
N LYS A 417 9.99 0.84 2.04
CA LYS A 417 8.86 0.28 1.27
C LYS A 417 8.41 1.14 0.10
N TYR A 418 8.47 2.47 0.23
CA TYR A 418 7.79 3.38 -0.68
C TYR A 418 8.70 4.41 -1.35
N ASN A 419 9.99 4.50 -0.99
CA ASN A 419 10.90 5.48 -1.57
C ASN A 419 11.11 5.32 -3.07
N TRP A 420 10.99 4.10 -3.62
CA TRP A 420 11.07 3.83 -5.05
C TRP A 420 9.97 4.55 -5.87
N LEU A 421 8.89 4.98 -5.23
CA LEU A 421 7.85 5.83 -5.85
C LEU A 421 8.31 7.29 -6.00
N LEU A 422 9.35 7.70 -5.27
CA LEU A 422 9.79 9.09 -5.12
C LEU A 422 11.18 9.35 -5.71
N ASP A 423 12.09 8.37 -5.65
CA ASP A 423 13.47 8.49 -6.13
C ASP A 423 13.63 8.44 -7.66
N GLY A 424 12.52 8.32 -8.39
CA GLY A 424 12.49 8.23 -9.85
C GLY A 424 12.48 6.80 -10.39
N THR A 425 12.68 5.77 -9.55
CA THR A 425 12.67 4.37 -9.99
C THR A 425 11.34 3.99 -10.66
N ALA A 426 10.20 4.37 -10.05
CA ALA A 426 8.88 4.12 -10.64
C ALA A 426 8.70 4.82 -12.00
N VAL A 427 9.26 6.02 -12.17
CA VAL A 427 9.20 6.77 -13.42
C VAL A 427 9.97 6.02 -14.51
N GLU A 428 11.21 5.61 -14.22
CA GLU A 428 12.04 4.86 -15.16
C GLU A 428 11.41 3.51 -15.55
N MET A 429 10.78 2.82 -14.59
CA MET A 429 10.02 1.59 -14.85
C MET A 429 8.85 1.83 -15.82
N ILE A 430 8.10 2.92 -15.63
CA ILE A 430 6.97 3.29 -16.49
C ILE A 430 7.46 3.70 -17.87
N GLU A 431 8.50 4.53 -17.97
CA GLU A 431 9.07 4.98 -19.25
C GLU A 431 9.62 3.79 -20.06
N THR A 432 10.29 2.85 -19.40
CA THR A 432 10.79 1.62 -20.03
C THR A 432 9.63 0.78 -20.56
N PHE A 433 8.60 0.56 -19.76
CA PHE A 433 7.39 -0.17 -20.17
C PHE A 433 6.67 0.54 -21.33
N GLN A 434 6.59 1.87 -21.32
CA GLN A 434 5.95 2.64 -22.39
C GLN A 434 6.72 2.58 -23.71
N ALA A 435 8.05 2.41 -23.66
CA ALA A 435 8.93 2.29 -24.83
C ALA A 435 8.85 0.91 -25.50
N GLU A 436 8.43 -0.13 -24.75
CA GLU A 436 8.24 -1.48 -25.25
C GLU A 436 6.80 -1.71 -25.79
N ASP A 437 6.65 -2.75 -26.63
CA ASP A 437 5.34 -3.18 -27.13
C ASP A 437 4.71 -4.19 -26.18
N HIS A 438 3.62 -3.80 -25.51
CA HIS A 438 2.89 -4.65 -24.57
C HIS A 438 1.44 -4.85 -24.99
N THR A 439 0.90 -6.00 -24.62
CA THR A 439 -0.50 -6.36 -24.82
C THR A 439 -1.42 -5.59 -23.87
N PHE A 440 -2.71 -5.52 -24.22
CA PHE A 440 -3.71 -4.90 -23.37
C PHE A 440 -3.74 -5.51 -21.95
N ASP A 441 -3.64 -6.84 -21.86
CA ASP A 441 -3.71 -7.55 -20.58
C ASP A 441 -2.49 -7.26 -19.69
N GLU A 442 -1.29 -7.14 -20.28
CA GLU A 442 -0.07 -6.74 -19.56
C GLU A 442 -0.17 -5.31 -19.01
N TYR A 443 -0.73 -4.37 -19.78
CA TYR A 443 -1.02 -3.03 -19.27
C TYR A 443 -2.01 -3.07 -18.10
N THR A 444 -3.10 -3.83 -18.22
CA THR A 444 -4.09 -3.92 -17.13
C THR A 444 -3.47 -4.49 -15.86
N GLU A 445 -2.64 -5.52 -15.97
CA GLU A 445 -1.95 -6.10 -14.82
C GLU A 445 -1.00 -5.09 -14.16
N PHE A 446 -0.28 -4.29 -14.97
CA PHE A 446 0.65 -3.31 -14.42
C PHE A 446 -0.07 -2.12 -13.76
N ILE A 447 -1.16 -1.65 -14.36
CA ILE A 447 -2.03 -0.61 -13.79
C ILE A 447 -2.64 -1.10 -12.46
N GLU A 448 -3.13 -2.34 -12.41
CA GLU A 448 -3.70 -2.94 -11.20
C GLU A 448 -2.67 -3.06 -10.08
N LYS A 449 -1.39 -3.32 -10.37
CA LYS A 449 -0.31 -3.31 -9.36
C LYS A 449 -0.25 -1.97 -8.62
N PHE A 450 -0.31 -0.85 -9.35
CA PHE A 450 -0.33 0.48 -8.73
C PHE A 450 -1.64 0.76 -7.99
N PHE A 451 -2.81 0.39 -8.52
CA PHE A 451 -4.07 0.59 -7.79
C PHE A 451 -4.17 -0.25 -6.51
N ASN A 452 -3.71 -1.50 -6.55
CA ASN A 452 -3.66 -2.36 -5.38
C ASN A 452 -2.71 -1.80 -4.32
N LEU A 453 -1.54 -1.30 -4.74
CA LEU A 453 -0.61 -0.62 -3.84
C LEU A 453 -1.22 0.64 -3.22
N ALA A 454 -1.93 1.46 -4.00
CA ALA A 454 -2.63 2.64 -3.50
C ALA A 454 -3.69 2.27 -2.45
N SER A 455 -4.41 1.17 -2.66
CA SER A 455 -5.36 0.62 -1.69
C SER A 455 -4.67 0.10 -0.43
N GLU A 456 -3.53 -0.60 -0.56
CA GLU A 456 -2.74 -1.07 0.59
C GLU A 456 -2.25 0.10 1.46
N ILE A 457 -1.74 1.17 0.85
CA ILE A 457 -1.28 2.37 1.55
C ILE A 457 -2.43 3.03 2.32
N MET A 458 -3.62 3.11 1.73
CA MET A 458 -4.80 3.67 2.40
C MET A 458 -5.24 2.87 3.63
N LEU A 459 -4.97 1.56 3.67
CA LEU A 459 -5.29 0.70 4.82
C LEU A 459 -4.31 0.84 5.99
N LEU A 460 -3.18 1.54 5.81
CA LEU A 460 -2.23 1.79 6.88
C LEU A 460 -2.86 2.61 8.01
N PRO A 461 -2.43 2.40 9.28
CA PRO A 461 -2.98 3.13 10.42
C PRO A 461 -2.76 4.63 10.27
N GLN A 462 -3.79 5.42 10.61
CA GLN A 462 -3.68 6.88 10.63
C GLN A 462 -2.74 7.35 11.74
N TRP A 463 -2.86 6.76 12.93
CA TRP A 463 -2.10 7.18 14.10
C TRP A 463 -1.22 6.05 14.63
N VAL A 464 0.02 6.38 14.93
CA VAL A 464 0.96 5.48 15.61
C VAL A 464 1.41 6.14 16.91
N HIS A 465 1.38 5.36 17.99
CA HIS A 465 1.62 5.86 19.34
C HIS A 465 2.97 5.36 19.84
N PHE A 466 3.83 6.30 20.19
CA PHE A 466 5.12 6.09 20.85
C PHE A 466 5.09 6.75 22.25
N PRO A 467 6.04 6.40 23.15
CA PRO A 467 6.00 6.90 24.53
C PRO A 467 5.91 8.43 24.66
N MET A 468 6.62 9.17 23.80
CA MET A 468 6.70 10.63 23.79
C MET A 468 6.01 11.28 22.59
N VAL A 469 5.51 10.51 21.62
CA VAL A 469 5.01 11.03 20.34
C VAL A 469 3.75 10.29 19.93
N ARG A 470 2.71 11.02 19.54
CA ARG A 470 1.65 10.50 18.67
C ARG A 470 1.92 10.99 17.27
N LEU A 471 2.24 10.06 16.38
CA LEU A 471 2.55 10.31 14.99
C LEU A 471 1.30 10.18 14.13
N ASP A 472 0.91 11.26 13.45
CA ASP A 472 -0.13 11.26 12.44
C ASP A 472 0.48 10.98 11.06
N CYS A 473 0.01 9.95 10.38
CA CYS A 473 0.52 9.52 9.09
C CYS A 473 -0.45 9.83 7.95
N GLU A 474 -1.56 10.54 8.21
CA GLU A 474 -2.62 10.73 7.22
C GLU A 474 -2.17 11.50 5.98
N ASP A 475 -1.38 12.55 6.18
CA ASP A 475 -0.86 13.37 5.09
C ASP A 475 0.08 12.55 4.20
N LEU A 476 1.05 11.86 4.80
CA LEU A 476 1.92 10.93 4.09
C LEU A 476 1.16 9.84 3.32
N LYS A 477 0.19 9.18 3.97
CA LYS A 477 -0.63 8.14 3.33
C LYS A 477 -1.37 8.69 2.12
N THR A 478 -1.98 9.87 2.27
CA THR A 478 -2.75 10.52 1.20
C THR A 478 -1.83 10.90 0.04
N GLY A 479 -0.68 11.50 0.34
CA GLY A 479 0.35 11.86 -0.65
C GLY A 479 0.85 10.67 -1.45
N LEU A 480 1.29 9.59 -0.77
CA LEU A 480 1.75 8.36 -1.42
C LEU A 480 0.66 7.68 -2.24
N THR A 481 -0.58 7.65 -1.73
CA THR A 481 -1.73 7.10 -2.47
C THR A 481 -1.98 7.88 -3.75
N ASN A 482 -1.98 9.21 -3.68
CA ASN A 482 -2.19 10.07 -4.83
C ASN A 482 -1.06 9.93 -5.85
N LYS A 483 0.20 9.86 -5.40
CA LYS A 483 1.36 9.61 -6.27
C LYS A 483 1.25 8.26 -6.98
N THR A 484 0.89 7.21 -6.25
CA THR A 484 0.71 5.85 -6.81
C THR A 484 -0.43 5.83 -7.84
N ARG A 485 -1.56 6.49 -7.55
CA ARG A 485 -2.65 6.65 -8.53
C ARG A 485 -2.24 7.48 -9.73
N ALA A 486 -1.40 8.50 -9.56
CA ALA A 486 -0.90 9.29 -10.67
C ALA A 486 -0.07 8.41 -11.64
N PHE A 487 0.76 7.49 -11.14
CA PHE A 487 1.46 6.52 -11.98
C PHE A 487 0.52 5.58 -12.72
N ALA A 488 -0.50 5.03 -12.03
CA ALA A 488 -1.55 4.24 -12.68
C ALA A 488 -2.25 5.05 -13.79
N ASN A 489 -2.53 6.33 -13.53
CA ASN A 489 -3.17 7.23 -14.50
C ASN A 489 -2.27 7.57 -15.68
N ILE A 490 -0.95 7.66 -15.50
CA ILE A 490 -0.01 7.83 -16.62
C ILE A 490 -0.08 6.62 -17.55
N LEU A 491 -0.03 5.40 -17.01
CA LEU A 491 -0.17 4.16 -17.78
C LEU A 491 -1.56 4.03 -18.42
N LEU A 492 -2.63 4.41 -17.70
CA LEU A 492 -3.99 4.43 -18.23
C LEU A 492 -4.14 5.43 -19.38
N ASN A 493 -3.56 6.63 -19.25
CA ASN A 493 -3.59 7.62 -20.31
C ASN A 493 -2.72 7.18 -21.50
N ASP A 494 -1.60 6.52 -21.25
CA ASP A 494 -0.77 5.94 -22.31
C ASP A 494 -1.53 4.84 -23.05
N ILE A 495 -2.05 3.81 -22.38
CA ILE A 495 -2.84 2.78 -23.06
C ILE A 495 -4.12 3.35 -23.68
N ALA A 496 -4.76 4.35 -23.08
CA ALA A 496 -5.92 5.00 -23.70
C ALA A 496 -5.51 5.82 -24.93
N SER A 497 -4.34 6.48 -24.91
CA SER A 497 -3.82 7.24 -26.04
C SER A 497 -3.26 6.35 -27.14
N LYS A 498 -2.55 5.27 -26.81
CA LYS A 498 -2.17 4.19 -27.73
C LYS A 498 -3.42 3.52 -28.27
N HIS A 499 -4.41 3.22 -27.44
CA HIS A 499 -5.71 2.74 -27.89
C HIS A 499 -6.43 3.79 -28.77
N ARG A 500 -6.24 5.10 -28.55
CA ARG A 500 -6.85 6.18 -29.34
C ARG A 500 -6.12 6.46 -30.67
N ASN A 501 -4.80 6.36 -30.69
CA ASN A 501 -3.95 6.49 -31.88
C ASN A 501 -4.04 5.21 -32.71
N GLU A 502 -4.04 4.05 -32.05
CA GLU A 502 -4.56 2.81 -32.63
C GLU A 502 -6.01 3.03 -33.05
N ASN A 503 -6.88 3.78 -32.34
CA ASN A 503 -8.23 4.17 -32.79
C ASN A 503 -8.22 5.15 -33.96
N GLU A 504 -7.14 5.72 -34.46
CA GLU A 504 -7.19 6.28 -35.82
C GLU A 504 -7.14 5.14 -36.85
N SER A 505 -6.31 4.13 -36.60
CA SER A 505 -6.29 2.85 -37.35
C SER A 505 -7.49 1.93 -37.03
N LYS A 506 -8.10 2.07 -35.85
CA LYS A 506 -9.21 1.28 -35.32
C LYS A 506 -10.55 1.99 -35.42
N ALA A 507 -10.61 3.31 -35.55
CA ALA A 507 -11.75 3.97 -36.17
C ALA A 507 -11.83 3.44 -37.60
N GLN A 508 -10.71 3.27 -38.30
CA GLN A 508 -10.67 2.47 -39.53
C GLN A 508 -11.09 1.01 -39.34
N TYR A 509 -10.83 0.36 -38.19
CA TYR A 509 -11.30 -1.00 -37.87
C TYR A 509 -12.79 -1.10 -37.53
N TYR A 510 -13.36 -0.15 -36.78
CA TYR A 510 -14.78 -0.08 -36.41
C TYR A 510 -15.60 0.47 -37.58
N VAL A 511 -15.09 1.46 -38.28
CA VAL A 511 -15.56 1.85 -39.61
C VAL A 511 -15.37 0.68 -40.56
N SER A 512 -14.32 -0.14 -40.48
CA SER A 512 -14.19 -1.37 -41.28
C SER A 512 -15.30 -2.35 -40.95
N ILE A 513 -15.52 -2.71 -39.68
CA ILE A 513 -16.62 -3.59 -39.25
C ILE A 513 -17.96 -3.02 -39.72
N CYS A 514 -18.25 -1.76 -39.43
CA CYS A 514 -19.47 -1.08 -39.86
C CYS A 514 -19.58 -1.02 -41.39
N SER A 515 -18.49 -0.78 -42.12
CA SER A 515 -18.46 -0.71 -43.59
C SER A 515 -18.58 -2.08 -44.23
N GLU A 516 -18.09 -3.15 -43.59
CA GLU A 516 -18.25 -4.53 -44.01
C GLU A 516 -19.72 -4.93 -43.81
N PHE A 517 -20.33 -4.59 -42.67
CA PHE A 517 -21.78 -4.76 -42.47
C PHE A 517 -22.61 -3.93 -43.44
N GLU A 518 -22.26 -2.67 -43.69
CA GLU A 518 -22.97 -1.80 -44.62
C GLU A 518 -22.79 -2.29 -46.07
N ALA A 519 -21.61 -2.78 -46.44
CA ALA A 519 -21.36 -3.38 -47.75
C ALA A 519 -22.15 -4.68 -47.94
N ILE A 520 -22.23 -5.53 -46.91
CA ILE A 520 -23.10 -6.73 -46.93
C ILE A 520 -24.56 -6.29 -47.12
N LYS A 521 -25.01 -5.26 -46.40
CA LYS A 521 -26.37 -4.72 -46.52
C LYS A 521 -26.64 -4.15 -47.91
N GLU A 522 -25.79 -3.29 -48.43
CA GLU A 522 -25.95 -2.71 -49.77
C GLU A 522 -25.99 -3.79 -50.84
N HIS A 523 -25.14 -4.82 -50.71
CA HIS A 523 -25.11 -5.92 -51.66
C HIS A 523 -26.34 -6.83 -51.51
N ALA A 524 -26.80 -7.12 -50.29
CA ALA A 524 -27.97 -7.94 -50.02
C ALA A 524 -29.29 -7.27 -50.47
N LEU A 525 -29.40 -5.95 -50.34
CA LEU A 525 -30.62 -5.22 -50.72
C LEU A 525 -30.66 -4.84 -52.21
N LYS A 526 -29.62 -5.18 -52.99
CA LYS A 526 -29.59 -4.92 -54.43
C LYS A 526 -30.58 -5.86 -55.14
N ILE A 527 -31.53 -5.27 -55.87
CA ILE A 527 -32.49 -6.01 -56.69
C ILE A 527 -31.75 -6.57 -57.93
N PRO A 528 -31.72 -7.90 -58.15
CA PRO A 528 -31.03 -8.47 -59.31
C PRO A 528 -31.81 -8.20 -60.59
N GLU A 529 -31.13 -7.74 -61.65
CA GLU A 529 -31.75 -7.46 -62.94
C GLU A 529 -31.73 -8.68 -63.87
N THR A 530 -30.74 -9.56 -63.69
CA THR A 530 -30.58 -10.80 -64.47
C THR A 530 -30.62 -12.03 -63.57
N THR A 531 -30.92 -13.19 -64.17
CA THR A 531 -30.94 -14.46 -63.45
C THR A 531 -29.54 -14.86 -62.97
N GLU A 532 -28.48 -14.50 -63.72
CA GLU A 532 -27.09 -14.68 -63.29
C GLU A 532 -26.77 -13.84 -62.04
N GLU A 533 -27.10 -12.54 -62.06
CA GLU A 533 -26.92 -11.66 -60.90
C GLU A 533 -27.70 -12.15 -59.67
N MET A 534 -28.90 -12.70 -59.86
CA MET A 534 -29.69 -13.29 -58.77
C MET A 534 -28.98 -14.50 -58.15
N MET A 535 -28.42 -15.40 -58.96
CA MET A 535 -27.71 -16.58 -58.46
C MET A 535 -26.39 -16.20 -57.76
N GLU A 536 -25.68 -15.20 -58.27
CA GLU A 536 -24.51 -14.63 -57.60
C GLU A 536 -24.87 -13.99 -56.25
N LEU A 537 -25.99 -13.25 -56.20
CA LEU A 537 -26.48 -12.62 -54.99
C LEU A 537 -26.84 -13.66 -53.91
N ILE A 538 -27.53 -14.74 -54.28
CA ILE A 538 -27.85 -15.86 -53.37
C ILE A 538 -26.56 -16.47 -52.80
N ALA A 539 -25.57 -16.75 -53.63
CA ALA A 539 -24.30 -17.34 -53.19
C ALA A 539 -23.51 -16.40 -52.26
N TYR A 540 -23.52 -15.10 -52.56
CA TYR A 540 -22.87 -14.08 -51.74
C TYR A 540 -23.51 -13.97 -50.35
N VAL A 541 -24.84 -13.85 -50.29
CA VAL A 541 -25.58 -13.70 -49.02
C VAL A 541 -25.42 -14.95 -48.15
N GLU A 542 -25.45 -16.15 -48.72
CA GLU A 542 -25.24 -17.39 -47.97
C GLU A 542 -23.82 -17.46 -47.37
N LYS A 543 -22.80 -17.02 -48.12
CA LYS A 543 -21.42 -16.92 -47.62
C LYS A 543 -21.28 -15.86 -46.52
N ALA A 544 -21.94 -14.72 -46.67
CA ALA A 544 -21.97 -13.66 -45.66
C ALA A 544 -22.64 -14.14 -44.37
N ARG A 545 -23.75 -14.88 -44.48
CA ARG A 545 -24.52 -15.45 -43.36
C ARG A 545 -23.74 -16.50 -42.58
N THR A 546 -22.97 -17.34 -43.26
CA THR A 546 -22.26 -18.48 -42.65
C THR A 546 -20.87 -18.14 -42.12
N ILE A 547 -20.08 -17.38 -42.88
CA ILE A 547 -18.67 -17.10 -42.54
C ILE A 547 -18.48 -15.63 -42.14
N GLY A 548 -18.94 -14.70 -42.98
CA GLY A 548 -18.67 -13.27 -42.80
C GLY A 548 -19.14 -12.72 -41.46
N ILE A 549 -20.36 -13.08 -41.04
CA ILE A 549 -20.91 -12.63 -39.74
C ILE A 549 -20.22 -13.29 -38.56
N GLN A 550 -19.79 -14.55 -38.67
CA GLN A 550 -19.08 -15.21 -37.57
C GLN A 550 -17.73 -14.55 -37.31
N GLU A 551 -16.99 -14.22 -38.37
CA GLU A 551 -15.72 -13.47 -38.26
C GLU A 551 -15.93 -12.07 -37.66
N LEU A 552 -16.97 -11.35 -38.13
CA LEU A 552 -17.32 -10.04 -37.58
C LEU A 552 -17.78 -10.13 -36.11
N ALA A 553 -18.49 -11.18 -35.71
CA ALA A 553 -18.94 -11.38 -34.33
C ALA A 553 -17.76 -11.60 -33.36
N LEU A 554 -16.75 -12.38 -33.76
CA LEU A 554 -15.52 -12.58 -32.96
C LEU A 554 -14.77 -11.26 -32.77
N ARG A 555 -14.67 -10.45 -33.82
CA ARG A 555 -14.07 -9.11 -33.77
C ARG A 555 -14.82 -8.18 -32.82
N ILE A 556 -16.15 -8.20 -32.84
CA ILE A 556 -17.00 -7.44 -31.91
C ILE A 556 -16.82 -7.93 -30.46
N GLN A 557 -16.66 -9.24 -30.23
CA GLN A 557 -16.49 -9.81 -28.89
C GLN A 557 -15.20 -9.34 -28.21
N GLU A 558 -14.07 -9.35 -28.91
CA GLU A 558 -12.80 -8.85 -28.37
C GLU A 558 -12.85 -7.33 -28.11
N SER A 559 -13.50 -6.57 -29.01
CA SER A 559 -13.76 -5.14 -28.78
C SER A 559 -14.58 -4.92 -27.51
N LYS A 560 -15.67 -5.66 -27.31
CA LYS A 560 -16.51 -5.57 -26.12
C LYS A 560 -15.72 -5.87 -24.84
N ARG A 561 -14.81 -6.85 -24.86
CA ARG A 561 -13.95 -7.19 -23.73
C ARG A 561 -13.09 -6.00 -23.30
N ARG A 562 -12.39 -5.37 -24.25
CA ARG A 562 -11.53 -4.21 -23.99
C ARG A 562 -12.35 -2.99 -23.54
N MET A 563 -13.49 -2.76 -24.18
CA MET A 563 -14.42 -1.68 -23.84
C MET A 563 -14.91 -1.78 -22.40
N ASN A 564 -15.29 -2.98 -21.95
CA ASN A 564 -15.77 -3.19 -20.59
C ASN A 564 -14.74 -2.73 -19.54
N TYR A 565 -13.46 -3.06 -19.72
CA TYR A 565 -12.41 -2.58 -18.82
C TYR A 565 -12.33 -1.05 -18.84
N PHE A 566 -12.25 -0.45 -20.03
CA PHE A 566 -12.16 1.01 -20.14
C PHE A 566 -13.38 1.74 -19.56
N LEU A 567 -14.58 1.18 -19.59
CA LEU A 567 -15.75 1.81 -18.98
C LEU A 567 -15.62 1.99 -17.46
N ASP A 568 -14.84 1.13 -16.80
CA ASP A 568 -14.62 1.19 -15.35
C ASP A 568 -13.50 2.19 -14.98
N VAL A 569 -12.55 2.46 -15.89
CA VAL A 569 -11.32 3.23 -15.59
C VAL A 569 -11.11 4.47 -16.47
N PHE A 570 -11.92 4.69 -17.51
CA PHE A 570 -11.71 5.74 -18.50
C PHE A 570 -13.04 6.42 -18.89
N ILE A 571 -12.99 7.75 -19.05
CA ILE A 571 -14.14 8.54 -19.50
C ILE A 571 -14.05 8.72 -21.01
N PHE A 572 -14.92 8.02 -21.74
CA PHE A 572 -14.98 8.11 -23.20
C PHE A 572 -15.59 9.44 -23.68
N PRO A 573 -15.05 10.04 -24.75
CA PRO A 573 -15.72 11.07 -25.52
C PRO A 573 -17.07 10.57 -26.08
N GLN A 574 -18.03 11.48 -26.23
CA GLN A 574 -19.39 11.14 -26.68
C GLN A 574 -19.43 10.56 -28.10
N GLU A 575 -18.51 10.99 -28.96
CA GLU A 575 -18.35 10.49 -30.33
C GLU A 575 -17.94 9.01 -30.32
N ASP A 576 -16.96 8.64 -29.49
CA ASP A 576 -16.48 7.26 -29.34
C ASP A 576 -17.58 6.36 -28.78
N LEU A 577 -18.36 6.84 -27.79
CA LEU A 577 -19.50 6.11 -27.24
C LEU A 577 -20.58 5.80 -28.29
N ALA A 578 -20.89 6.75 -29.18
CA ALA A 578 -21.88 6.55 -30.24
C ALA A 578 -21.41 5.50 -31.27
N LEU A 579 -20.11 5.50 -31.59
CA LEU A 579 -19.51 4.55 -32.53
C LEU A 579 -19.49 3.13 -31.94
N ASN A 580 -19.12 2.99 -30.66
CA ASN A 580 -19.17 1.73 -29.91
C ASN A 580 -20.59 1.15 -29.85
N SER A 581 -21.58 2.01 -29.58
CA SER A 581 -22.99 1.61 -29.58
C SER A 581 -23.43 1.06 -30.94
N THR A 582 -23.03 1.73 -32.03
CA THR A 582 -23.38 1.31 -33.39
C THR A 582 -22.80 -0.07 -33.74
N VAL A 583 -21.54 -0.31 -33.41
CA VAL A 583 -20.84 -1.59 -33.63
C VAL A 583 -21.51 -2.73 -32.88
N LEU A 584 -21.87 -2.51 -31.61
CA LEU A 584 -22.52 -3.53 -30.77
C LEU A 584 -23.95 -3.86 -31.23
N LEU A 585 -24.61 -2.94 -31.94
CA LEU A 585 -25.98 -3.12 -32.45
C LEU A 585 -26.04 -3.84 -33.82
N TRP A 586 -24.97 -3.83 -34.61
CA TRP A 586 -24.94 -4.43 -35.96
C TRP A 586 -25.40 -5.90 -36.03
N PRO A 587 -24.98 -6.80 -35.11
CA PRO A 587 -25.43 -8.19 -35.10
C PRO A 587 -26.96 -8.33 -34.99
N SER A 588 -27.63 -7.38 -34.32
CA SER A 588 -29.10 -7.37 -34.24
C SER A 588 -29.76 -6.77 -35.49
N LYS A 589 -29.08 -5.81 -36.17
CA LYS A 589 -29.59 -5.13 -37.36
C LYS A 589 -29.45 -5.93 -38.64
N ILE A 590 -28.51 -6.87 -38.71
CA ILE A 590 -28.20 -7.61 -39.95
C ILE A 590 -29.22 -8.72 -40.26
N ASN A 591 -29.83 -9.34 -39.25
CA ASN A 591 -30.81 -10.43 -39.49
C ASN A 591 -32.06 -9.95 -40.26
N PRO A 592 -32.71 -8.82 -39.89
CA PRO A 592 -33.82 -8.29 -40.68
C PRO A 592 -33.46 -7.96 -42.13
N ILE A 593 -32.19 -7.59 -42.40
CA ILE A 593 -31.71 -7.28 -43.76
C ILE A 593 -31.63 -8.56 -44.60
N PHE A 594 -31.28 -9.69 -43.99
CA PHE A 594 -31.34 -10.97 -44.69
C PHE A 594 -32.75 -11.46 -44.93
N ASP A 595 -33.65 -11.25 -43.96
CA ASP A 595 -35.07 -11.57 -44.16
C ASP A 595 -35.63 -10.76 -45.34
N GLU A 596 -35.28 -9.48 -45.45
CA GLU A 596 -35.64 -8.62 -46.59
C GLU A 596 -34.98 -9.08 -47.91
N ASN A 597 -33.73 -9.53 -47.88
CA ASN A 597 -33.09 -10.13 -49.06
C ASN A 597 -33.81 -11.41 -49.52
N ASP A 598 -34.19 -12.29 -48.60
CA ASP A 598 -34.93 -13.51 -48.91
C ASP A 598 -36.26 -13.17 -49.62
N GLU A 599 -36.96 -12.12 -49.17
CA GLU A 599 -38.14 -11.59 -49.86
C GLU A 599 -37.83 -11.03 -51.26
N ILE A 600 -36.78 -10.22 -51.41
CA ILE A 600 -36.36 -9.66 -52.70
C ILE A 600 -36.03 -10.77 -53.70
N ILE A 601 -35.28 -11.79 -53.27
CA ILE A 601 -34.91 -12.94 -54.08
C ILE A 601 -36.14 -13.73 -54.50
N GLU A 602 -37.07 -14.02 -53.59
CA GLU A 602 -38.29 -14.75 -53.93
C GLU A 602 -39.17 -13.99 -54.93
N VAL A 603 -39.33 -12.66 -54.75
CA VAL A 603 -40.08 -11.82 -55.70
C VAL A 603 -39.39 -11.76 -57.06
N ALA A 604 -38.07 -11.55 -57.08
CA ALA A 604 -37.30 -11.49 -58.32
C ALA A 604 -37.32 -12.84 -59.06
N LYS A 605 -37.16 -13.94 -58.34
CA LYS A 605 -37.24 -15.31 -58.86
C LYS A 605 -38.59 -15.56 -59.49
N HIS A 606 -39.69 -15.31 -58.77
CA HIS A 606 -41.03 -15.54 -59.30
C HIS A 606 -41.31 -14.70 -60.56
N LYS A 607 -40.85 -13.44 -60.58
CA LYS A 607 -40.95 -12.58 -61.76
C LYS A 607 -40.17 -13.14 -62.95
N LYS A 608 -38.93 -13.58 -62.74
CA LYS A 608 -38.06 -14.13 -63.81
C LYS A 608 -38.55 -15.48 -64.33
N GLU A 609 -39.04 -16.35 -63.45
CA GLU A 609 -39.68 -17.62 -63.83
C GLU A 609 -40.92 -17.37 -64.71
N ASN A 610 -41.77 -16.42 -64.34
CA ASN A 610 -42.94 -16.04 -65.14
C ASN A 610 -42.54 -15.42 -66.50
N GLU A 611 -41.51 -14.55 -66.53
CA GLU A 611 -40.96 -14.00 -67.78
C GLU A 611 -40.41 -15.10 -68.70
N LEU A 612 -39.74 -16.12 -68.14
CA LEU A 612 -39.20 -17.26 -68.88
C LEU A 612 -40.31 -18.14 -69.46
N ILE A 613 -41.35 -18.44 -68.67
CA ILE A 613 -42.54 -19.17 -69.15
C ILE A 613 -43.21 -18.41 -70.29
N ALA A 614 -43.45 -17.11 -70.14
CA ALA A 614 -44.06 -16.29 -71.18
C ALA A 614 -43.21 -16.24 -72.47
N LYS A 615 -41.87 -16.18 -72.35
CA LYS A 615 -40.96 -16.28 -73.51
C LYS A 615 -41.03 -17.65 -74.18
N ARG A 616 -41.10 -18.73 -73.41
CA ARG A 616 -41.26 -20.09 -73.92
C ARG A 616 -42.57 -20.25 -74.69
N GLU A 617 -43.70 -19.82 -74.12
CA GLU A 617 -45.01 -19.86 -74.78
C GLU A 617 -45.03 -19.02 -76.06
N LYS A 618 -44.48 -17.80 -76.00
CA LYS A 618 -44.36 -16.92 -77.18
C LYS A 618 -43.52 -17.57 -78.29
N LEU A 619 -42.43 -18.24 -77.93
CA LEU A 619 -41.59 -18.94 -78.90
C LEU A 619 -42.33 -20.12 -79.54
N ILE A 620 -43.09 -20.90 -78.77
CA ILE A 620 -43.93 -21.99 -79.31
C ILE A 620 -44.93 -21.44 -80.34
N LEU A 621 -45.63 -20.36 -80.01
CA LEU A 621 -46.58 -19.71 -80.92
C LEU A 621 -45.90 -19.15 -82.19
N GLU A 622 -44.71 -18.56 -82.05
CA GLU A 622 -43.96 -18.06 -83.22
C GLU A 622 -43.45 -19.21 -84.09
N LEU A 623 -43.03 -20.34 -83.51
CA LEU A 623 -42.67 -21.56 -84.26
C LEU A 623 -43.87 -22.15 -85.01
N GLU A 624 -45.05 -22.19 -84.39
CA GLU A 624 -46.29 -22.61 -85.07
C GLU A 624 -46.63 -21.68 -86.25
N LYS A 625 -46.51 -20.37 -86.07
CA LYS A 625 -46.72 -19.37 -87.13
C LYS A 625 -45.72 -19.53 -88.27
N GLN A 626 -44.44 -19.76 -87.95
CA GLN A 626 -43.41 -20.05 -88.93
C GLN A 626 -43.69 -21.36 -89.68
N SER A 627 -44.18 -22.39 -88.99
CA SER A 627 -44.57 -23.66 -89.60
C SER A 627 -45.71 -23.49 -90.59
N ARG A 628 -46.75 -22.71 -90.23
CA ARG A 628 -47.85 -22.41 -91.18
C ARG A 628 -47.35 -21.63 -92.40
N ARG A 629 -46.51 -20.62 -92.20
CA ARG A 629 -45.91 -19.86 -93.31
C ARG A 629 -45.00 -20.72 -94.20
N MET A 630 -44.35 -21.72 -93.61
CA MET A 630 -43.57 -22.72 -94.35
C MET A 630 -44.46 -23.60 -95.24
N GLU A 631 -45.63 -24.00 -94.74
CA GLU A 631 -46.61 -24.80 -95.49
C GLU A 631 -47.17 -24.03 -96.70
N GLU A 632 -47.36 -22.71 -96.59
CA GLU A 632 -47.79 -21.83 -97.71
C GLU A 632 -46.84 -21.92 -98.93
N PHE A 633 -45.55 -22.20 -98.73
CA PHE A 633 -44.60 -22.36 -99.84
C PHE A 633 -44.92 -23.57 -100.74
N ALA A 634 -45.67 -24.55 -100.25
CA ALA A 634 -46.14 -25.66 -101.08
C ALA A 634 -47.21 -25.22 -102.10
N GLU A 635 -47.92 -24.13 -101.82
CA GLU A 635 -48.97 -23.58 -102.68
C GLU A 635 -48.42 -22.59 -103.73
N PHE A 636 -47.16 -22.20 -103.63
CA PHE A 636 -46.52 -21.29 -104.57
C PHE A 636 -46.35 -21.97 -105.93
N ALA A 637 -47.00 -21.39 -106.95
CA ALA A 637 -47.10 -21.97 -108.29
C ALA A 637 -46.76 -20.97 -109.41
N GLU A 638 -46.87 -19.66 -109.14
CA GLU A 638 -46.78 -18.62 -110.17
C GLU A 638 -45.32 -18.26 -110.47
N LEU A 639 -44.85 -18.54 -111.69
CA LEU A 639 -43.48 -18.26 -112.11
C LEU A 639 -43.16 -16.75 -112.14
N ASP A 640 -44.14 -15.88 -112.40
CA ASP A 640 -43.94 -14.43 -112.47
C ASP A 640 -43.62 -13.78 -111.11
N ARG A 641 -43.94 -14.46 -109.99
CA ARG A 641 -43.73 -13.96 -108.62
C ARG A 641 -42.48 -14.51 -107.93
N MET A 642 -41.57 -15.17 -108.66
CA MET A 642 -40.42 -15.86 -108.08
C MET A 642 -39.50 -14.97 -107.22
N GLN A 643 -39.34 -13.69 -107.59
CA GLN A 643 -38.58 -12.71 -106.81
C GLN A 643 -39.19 -12.47 -105.42
N GLN A 644 -40.53 -12.45 -105.34
CA GLN A 644 -41.27 -12.30 -104.08
C GLN A 644 -41.10 -13.58 -103.24
N TYR A 645 -41.23 -14.77 -103.84
CA TYR A 645 -41.06 -16.05 -103.16
C TYR A 645 -39.68 -16.23 -102.53
N VAL A 646 -38.61 -15.84 -103.23
CA VAL A 646 -37.25 -15.84 -102.66
C VAL A 646 -37.13 -14.87 -101.48
N THR A 647 -37.82 -13.74 -101.51
CA THR A 647 -37.82 -12.76 -100.42
C THR A 647 -38.57 -13.30 -99.20
N ASP A 648 -39.72 -13.94 -99.41
CA ASP A 648 -40.51 -14.59 -98.35
C ASP A 648 -39.76 -15.73 -97.67
N VAL A 649 -39.05 -16.57 -98.43
CA VAL A 649 -38.18 -17.63 -97.87
C VAL A 649 -37.05 -17.03 -97.04
N ARG A 650 -36.37 -15.97 -97.51
CA ARG A 650 -35.32 -15.30 -96.72
C ARG A 650 -35.86 -14.70 -95.43
N GLN A 651 -37.07 -14.12 -95.47
CA GLN A 651 -37.70 -13.58 -94.28
C GLN A 651 -38.04 -14.69 -93.27
N LEU A 652 -38.54 -15.84 -93.73
CA LEU A 652 -38.79 -16.99 -92.88
C LEU A 652 -37.49 -17.59 -92.31
N GLN A 653 -36.43 -17.67 -93.12
CA GLN A 653 -35.11 -18.13 -92.67
C GLN A 653 -34.53 -17.23 -91.57
N LYS A 654 -34.64 -15.90 -91.71
CA LYS A 654 -34.24 -14.96 -90.66
C LYS A 654 -35.03 -15.19 -89.37
N ARG A 655 -36.34 -15.41 -89.46
CA ARG A 655 -37.21 -15.70 -88.31
C ARG A 655 -36.85 -17.02 -87.60
N ILE A 656 -36.50 -18.05 -88.37
CA ILE A 656 -36.00 -19.33 -87.85
C ILE A 656 -34.68 -19.13 -87.08
N GLN A 657 -33.76 -18.31 -87.59
CA GLN A 657 -32.50 -17.98 -86.91
C GLN A 657 -32.75 -17.22 -85.59
N GLU A 658 -33.62 -16.20 -85.61
CA GLU A 658 -34.04 -15.46 -84.40
C GLU A 658 -34.65 -16.42 -83.35
N SER A 659 -35.36 -17.46 -83.80
CA SER A 659 -35.96 -18.48 -82.92
C SER A 659 -34.92 -19.42 -82.32
N GLU A 660 -33.86 -19.75 -83.07
CA GLU A 660 -32.73 -20.54 -82.55
C GLU A 660 -31.94 -19.79 -81.48
N GLU A 661 -31.68 -18.50 -81.68
CA GLU A 661 -31.06 -17.65 -80.66
C GLU A 661 -31.95 -17.55 -79.41
N ALA A 662 -33.27 -17.45 -79.59
CA ALA A 662 -34.21 -17.48 -78.48
C ALA A 662 -34.21 -18.82 -77.71
N VAL A 663 -34.08 -19.97 -78.40
CA VAL A 663 -33.93 -21.29 -77.75
C VAL A 663 -32.65 -21.34 -76.91
N GLN A 664 -31.52 -20.86 -77.44
CA GLN A 664 -30.25 -20.85 -76.70
C GLN A 664 -30.35 -20.00 -75.43
N PHE A 665 -30.99 -18.83 -75.53
CA PHE A 665 -31.27 -17.99 -74.37
C PHE A 665 -32.16 -18.68 -73.34
N ILE A 666 -33.29 -19.28 -73.78
CA ILE A 666 -34.22 -19.99 -72.88
C ILE A 666 -33.54 -21.16 -72.18
N ASN A 667 -32.78 -21.99 -72.92
CA ASN A 667 -32.09 -23.14 -72.34
C ASN A 667 -31.04 -22.73 -71.31
N LYS A 668 -30.33 -21.62 -71.53
CA LYS A 668 -29.38 -21.06 -70.58
C LYS A 668 -30.07 -20.61 -69.29
N GLU A 669 -31.22 -19.93 -69.41
CA GLU A 669 -32.02 -19.53 -68.25
C GLU A 669 -32.62 -20.74 -67.51
N GLU A 670 -33.14 -21.75 -68.23
CA GLU A 670 -33.65 -22.99 -67.66
C GLU A 670 -32.56 -23.74 -66.88
N GLU A 671 -31.32 -23.76 -67.37
CA GLU A 671 -30.18 -24.34 -66.68
C GLU A 671 -29.86 -23.61 -65.36
N LEU A 672 -29.90 -22.27 -65.36
CA LEU A 672 -29.70 -21.46 -64.16
C LEU A 672 -30.78 -21.72 -63.10
N PHE A 673 -32.04 -21.88 -63.52
CA PHE A 673 -33.14 -22.27 -62.64
C PHE A 673 -33.16 -23.77 -62.28
N LYS A 674 -32.25 -24.56 -62.86
CA LYS A 674 -32.21 -26.04 -62.73
C LYS A 674 -33.50 -26.71 -63.20
N TRP A 675 -34.16 -26.13 -64.20
CA TRP A 675 -35.31 -26.70 -64.88
C TRP A 675 -34.87 -27.73 -65.93
N GLU A 676 -35.79 -28.60 -66.35
CA GLU A 676 -35.53 -29.51 -67.47
C GLU A 676 -35.50 -28.74 -68.79
N LEU A 677 -34.43 -28.93 -69.57
CA LEU A 677 -34.24 -28.24 -70.86
C LEU A 677 -35.37 -28.55 -71.85
N THR A 678 -36.04 -27.50 -72.31
CA THR A 678 -37.14 -27.60 -73.27
C THR A 678 -36.60 -27.96 -74.66
N LYS A 679 -37.15 -29.02 -75.26
CA LYS A 679 -36.81 -29.44 -76.62
C LYS A 679 -37.81 -28.88 -77.63
N TYR A 680 -37.31 -28.33 -78.74
CA TYR A 680 -38.13 -27.69 -79.78
C TYR A 680 -38.06 -28.45 -81.13
N PRO A 681 -38.65 -29.66 -81.24
CA PRO A 681 -38.55 -30.49 -82.45
C PRO A 681 -39.18 -29.85 -83.69
N GLU A 682 -40.16 -28.94 -83.53
CA GLU A 682 -40.75 -28.20 -84.65
C GLU A 682 -39.76 -27.21 -85.30
N LEU A 683 -38.84 -26.62 -84.52
CA LEU A 683 -37.78 -25.77 -85.05
C LEU A 683 -36.81 -26.57 -85.91
N ASP A 684 -36.42 -27.77 -85.46
CA ASP A 684 -35.54 -28.67 -86.22
C ASP A 684 -36.21 -29.10 -87.54
N LYS A 685 -37.50 -29.41 -87.50
CA LYS A 685 -38.29 -29.71 -88.72
C LYS A 685 -38.34 -28.52 -89.66
N LEU A 686 -38.56 -27.30 -89.16
CA LEU A 686 -38.59 -26.07 -89.95
C LEU A 686 -37.26 -25.83 -90.69
N LYS A 687 -36.13 -25.98 -90.00
CA LYS A 687 -34.79 -25.85 -90.60
C LYS A 687 -34.55 -26.82 -91.75
N VAL A 688 -34.97 -28.07 -91.60
CA VAL A 688 -34.83 -29.09 -92.65
C VAL A 688 -35.81 -28.85 -93.80
N ASN A 689 -37.04 -28.43 -93.49
CA ASN A 689 -38.09 -28.30 -94.50
C ASN A 689 -37.98 -27.05 -95.36
N ILE A 690 -37.39 -25.96 -94.88
CA ILE A 690 -37.21 -24.72 -95.66
C ILE A 690 -36.16 -24.84 -96.76
N GLU A 691 -35.11 -25.64 -96.53
CA GLU A 691 -33.95 -25.77 -97.41
C GLU A 691 -34.31 -26.17 -98.86
N PRO A 692 -35.20 -27.16 -99.12
CA PRO A 692 -35.58 -27.52 -100.48
C PRO A 692 -36.33 -26.41 -101.25
N TYR A 693 -37.19 -25.65 -100.58
CA TYR A 693 -37.93 -24.54 -101.20
C TYR A 693 -37.01 -23.36 -101.48
N GLN A 694 -36.08 -23.08 -100.57
CA GLN A 694 -35.01 -22.11 -100.80
C GLN A 694 -34.18 -22.47 -102.02
N LYS A 695 -33.73 -23.72 -102.13
CA LYS A 695 -32.95 -24.20 -103.27
C LYS A 695 -33.76 -24.07 -104.57
N LEU A 696 -35.02 -24.50 -104.57
CA LEU A 696 -35.90 -24.43 -105.74
C LEU A 696 -36.17 -22.99 -106.20
N PHE A 697 -36.68 -22.12 -105.33
CA PHE A 697 -37.04 -20.75 -105.74
C PHE A 697 -35.82 -19.94 -106.17
N ASN A 698 -34.66 -20.09 -105.50
CA ASN A 698 -33.43 -19.45 -105.96
C ASN A 698 -32.96 -20.01 -107.31
N LEU A 699 -33.09 -21.32 -107.53
CA LEU A 699 -32.70 -21.96 -108.79
C LEU A 699 -33.58 -21.50 -109.96
N VAL A 700 -34.91 -21.44 -109.76
CA VAL A 700 -35.85 -20.94 -110.77
C VAL A 700 -35.63 -19.45 -111.04
N LEU A 701 -35.42 -18.64 -109.99
CA LEU A 701 -35.10 -17.21 -110.17
C LEU A 701 -33.77 -17.01 -110.91
N LYS A 702 -32.76 -17.82 -110.60
CA LYS A 702 -31.47 -17.82 -111.29
C LYS A 702 -31.67 -18.18 -112.77
N TRP A 703 -32.45 -19.22 -113.06
CA TRP A 703 -32.83 -19.58 -114.43
C TRP A 703 -33.50 -18.41 -115.16
N GLN A 704 -34.57 -17.84 -114.62
CA GLN A 704 -35.31 -16.73 -115.27
C GLN A 704 -34.42 -15.51 -115.55
N ARG A 705 -33.53 -15.16 -114.62
CA ARG A 705 -32.57 -14.05 -114.81
C ARG A 705 -31.54 -14.38 -115.88
N THR A 706 -31.04 -15.61 -115.90
CA THR A 706 -30.05 -16.05 -116.88
C THR A 706 -30.66 -16.19 -118.27
N GLU A 707 -31.85 -16.77 -118.40
CA GLU A 707 -32.64 -16.85 -119.63
C GLU A 707 -32.90 -15.44 -120.19
N LYS A 708 -33.42 -14.53 -119.36
CA LYS A 708 -33.64 -13.13 -119.76
C LYS A 708 -32.36 -12.44 -120.18
N ARG A 709 -31.25 -12.65 -119.46
CA ARG A 709 -29.93 -12.11 -119.83
C ARG A 709 -29.46 -12.65 -121.17
N TRP A 710 -29.73 -13.91 -121.49
CA TRP A 710 -29.36 -14.50 -122.77
C TRP A 710 -30.22 -14.01 -123.92
N MET A 711 -31.52 -13.80 -123.69
CA MET A 711 -32.48 -13.36 -124.72
C MET A 711 -32.46 -11.85 -124.98
N ASP A 712 -32.27 -11.04 -123.94
CA ASP A 712 -32.31 -9.57 -124.00
C ASP A 712 -30.92 -8.91 -123.91
N GLY A 713 -29.86 -9.70 -123.71
CA GLY A 713 -28.48 -9.21 -123.52
C GLY A 713 -27.73 -8.89 -124.81
N GLY A 714 -26.53 -8.33 -124.68
CA GLY A 714 -25.65 -8.08 -125.83
C GLY A 714 -25.14 -9.38 -126.45
N PHE A 715 -25.31 -9.54 -127.77
CA PHE A 715 -24.89 -10.74 -128.50
C PHE A 715 -23.40 -11.08 -128.34
N LEU A 716 -22.54 -10.07 -128.20
CA LEU A 716 -21.09 -10.24 -128.02
C LEU A 716 -20.70 -10.86 -126.66
N ASP A 717 -21.61 -10.81 -125.68
CA ASP A 717 -21.38 -11.33 -124.33
C ASP A 717 -21.83 -12.81 -124.19
N LEU A 718 -22.33 -13.42 -125.26
CA LEU A 718 -22.83 -14.80 -125.29
C LEU A 718 -21.74 -15.78 -125.73
N ASN A 719 -21.52 -16.83 -124.95
CA ASN A 719 -20.62 -17.94 -125.28
C ASN A 719 -21.43 -19.24 -125.35
N GLY A 720 -21.55 -19.82 -126.56
CA GLY A 720 -22.36 -21.02 -126.80
C GLY A 720 -21.97 -22.23 -125.96
N GLU A 721 -20.67 -22.49 -125.76
CA GLU A 721 -20.20 -23.64 -124.95
C GLU A 721 -20.56 -23.48 -123.47
N SER A 722 -20.41 -22.26 -122.94
CA SER A 722 -20.78 -21.96 -121.55
C SER A 722 -22.30 -21.98 -121.35
N MET A 723 -23.07 -21.47 -122.32
CA MET A 723 -24.52 -21.47 -122.27
C MET A 723 -25.09 -22.88 -122.30
N GLU A 724 -24.55 -23.76 -123.17
CA GLU A 724 -24.98 -25.16 -123.21
C GLU A 724 -24.66 -25.89 -121.91
N ALA A 725 -23.47 -25.67 -121.33
CA ALA A 725 -23.09 -26.23 -120.04
C ALA A 725 -24.01 -25.75 -118.91
N ASP A 726 -24.35 -24.46 -118.88
CA ASP A 726 -25.25 -23.84 -117.90
C ASP A 726 -26.69 -24.36 -118.06
N VAL A 727 -27.22 -24.45 -119.28
CA VAL A 727 -28.55 -25.01 -119.58
C VAL A 727 -28.63 -26.47 -119.12
N ASP A 728 -27.59 -27.26 -119.37
CA ASP A 728 -27.51 -28.64 -118.90
C ASP A 728 -27.37 -28.74 -117.38
N GLU A 729 -26.69 -27.80 -116.73
CA GLU A 729 -26.65 -27.68 -115.27
C GLU A 729 -28.04 -27.34 -114.70
N PHE A 730 -28.71 -26.30 -115.19
CA PHE A 730 -30.07 -25.94 -114.77
C PHE A 730 -31.06 -27.09 -114.99
N SER A 731 -31.00 -27.77 -116.13
CA SER A 731 -31.82 -28.94 -116.43
C SER A 731 -31.58 -30.06 -115.42
N ARG A 732 -30.30 -30.38 -115.13
CA ARG A 732 -29.94 -31.40 -114.14
C ARG A 732 -30.38 -31.02 -112.72
N GLU A 733 -30.22 -29.77 -112.33
CA GLU A 733 -30.57 -29.29 -110.99
C GLU A 733 -32.08 -29.20 -110.77
N ILE A 734 -32.84 -28.67 -111.75
CA ILE A 734 -34.31 -28.65 -111.70
C ILE A 734 -34.82 -30.10 -111.73
N PHE A 735 -34.26 -31.00 -112.54
CA PHE A 735 -34.67 -32.40 -112.57
C PHE A 735 -34.40 -33.14 -111.25
N LYS A 736 -33.25 -32.89 -110.61
CA LYS A 736 -32.95 -33.40 -109.27
C LYS A 736 -33.95 -32.88 -108.25
N THR A 737 -34.29 -31.60 -108.31
CA THR A 737 -35.24 -30.94 -107.42
C THR A 737 -36.67 -31.47 -107.62
N LEU A 738 -37.09 -31.65 -108.88
CA LEU A 738 -38.35 -32.29 -109.25
C LEU A 738 -38.45 -33.71 -108.67
N LYS A 739 -37.41 -34.54 -108.85
CA LYS A 739 -37.37 -35.90 -108.28
C LYS A 739 -37.42 -35.88 -106.76
N PHE A 740 -36.77 -34.91 -106.11
CA PHE A 740 -36.82 -34.75 -104.66
C PHE A 740 -38.25 -34.48 -104.19
N PHE A 741 -38.95 -33.49 -104.74
CA PHE A 741 -40.33 -33.17 -104.35
C PHE A 741 -41.33 -34.29 -104.69
N GLN A 742 -41.14 -35.00 -105.82
CA GLN A 742 -41.93 -36.19 -106.15
C GLN A 742 -41.72 -37.33 -105.13
N THR A 743 -40.48 -37.54 -104.69
CA THR A 743 -40.15 -38.56 -103.69
C THR A 743 -40.68 -38.17 -102.32
N LYS A 744 -40.59 -36.89 -101.95
CA LYS A 744 -41.13 -36.33 -100.71
C LYS A 744 -42.65 -36.49 -100.65
N LEU A 745 -43.37 -36.11 -101.71
CA LEU A 745 -44.83 -36.29 -101.82
C LEU A 745 -45.25 -37.76 -101.72
N LYS A 746 -44.52 -38.68 -102.36
CA LYS A 746 -44.78 -40.13 -102.26
C LYS A 746 -44.60 -40.66 -100.83
N LYS A 747 -43.58 -40.19 -100.11
CA LYS A 747 -43.35 -40.55 -98.71
C LYS A 747 -44.44 -39.99 -97.79
N GLU A 748 -44.81 -38.71 -97.94
CA GLU A 748 -45.89 -38.07 -97.17
C GLU A 748 -47.25 -38.75 -97.39
N LEU A 749 -47.58 -39.15 -98.63
CA LEU A 749 -48.78 -39.92 -98.94
C LEU A 749 -48.77 -41.33 -98.31
N GLN A 750 -47.61 -42.00 -98.28
CA GLN A 750 -47.46 -43.29 -97.60
C GLN A 750 -47.62 -43.16 -96.08
N GLU A 751 -47.13 -42.07 -95.50
CA GLU A 751 -47.18 -41.80 -94.07
C GLU A 751 -48.59 -41.38 -93.62
N LYS A 752 -49.26 -40.51 -94.39
CA LYS A 752 -50.69 -40.19 -94.20
C LYS A 752 -51.58 -41.44 -94.30
N ARG A 753 -51.28 -42.37 -95.21
CA ARG A 753 -51.98 -43.68 -95.31
C ARG A 753 -51.74 -44.60 -94.10
N LYS A 754 -50.55 -44.54 -93.48
CA LYS A 754 -50.25 -45.28 -92.24
C LYS A 754 -50.94 -44.67 -91.01
N ILE A 755 -51.02 -43.34 -90.94
CA ILE A 755 -51.68 -42.62 -89.84
C ILE A 755 -53.21 -42.74 -89.92
N ALA A 756 -53.79 -42.66 -91.14
CA ALA A 756 -55.22 -42.88 -91.37
C ALA A 756 -55.68 -44.29 -90.94
N LYS A 757 -54.85 -45.32 -91.19
CA LYS A 757 -55.08 -46.69 -90.69
C LYS A 757 -55.05 -46.82 -89.15
N LYS A 758 -54.47 -45.85 -88.44
CA LYS A 758 -54.40 -45.84 -86.97
C LYS A 758 -55.54 -45.05 -86.31
N ARG A 759 -56.22 -44.16 -87.04
CA ARG A 759 -57.29 -43.27 -86.52
C ARG A 759 -58.73 -43.69 -86.93
N SER A 760 -58.91 -44.67 -87.81
CA SER A 760 -60.24 -45.16 -88.24
C SER A 760 -60.86 -46.17 -87.25
N LEU A 761 -61.33 -45.68 -86.09
CA LEU A 761 -62.35 -46.36 -85.28
C LEU A 761 -63.64 -45.54 -85.09
N ILE A 762 -63.72 -44.28 -85.54
CA ILE A 762 -64.97 -43.51 -85.57
C ILE A 762 -64.98 -42.67 -86.86
N GLU A 763 -66.13 -42.67 -87.53
CA GLU A 763 -66.52 -42.21 -88.89
C GLU A 763 -66.12 -40.75 -89.24
N GLU A 764 -66.17 -40.22 -90.47
CA GLU A 764 -66.77 -40.59 -91.76
C GLU A 764 -65.95 -39.97 -92.90
N LYS A 765 -66.11 -40.49 -94.12
CA LYS A 765 -65.33 -40.14 -95.33
C LYS A 765 -65.58 -38.72 -95.84
N VAL A 766 -64.49 -38.03 -96.18
CA VAL A 766 -64.42 -37.12 -97.34
C VAL A 766 -63.18 -37.53 -98.15
N GLU A 767 -63.41 -38.13 -99.31
CA GLU A 767 -62.40 -38.30 -100.35
C GLU A 767 -62.20 -36.93 -101.03
N GLU A 768 -61.17 -36.18 -100.63
CA GLU A 768 -60.60 -35.17 -101.52
C GLU A 768 -59.63 -35.88 -102.48
N GLU A 769 -59.91 -35.78 -103.78
CA GLU A 769 -58.96 -36.11 -104.85
C GLU A 769 -57.59 -35.45 -104.59
N PRO A 770 -56.48 -36.09 -104.98
CA PRO A 770 -55.16 -35.51 -104.79
C PRO A 770 -55.04 -34.26 -105.68
N LYS A 771 -55.20 -33.07 -105.08
CA LYS A 771 -54.77 -31.82 -105.70
C LYS A 771 -53.32 -31.99 -106.16
N GLU A 772 -53.06 -31.73 -107.44
CA GLU A 772 -51.72 -31.72 -108.00
C GLU A 772 -50.82 -30.80 -107.16
N ASN A 773 -49.61 -31.26 -106.82
CA ASN A 773 -48.70 -30.47 -105.98
C ASN A 773 -48.16 -29.28 -106.81
N PRO A 774 -48.48 -28.02 -106.44
CA PRO A 774 -48.10 -26.85 -107.23
C PRO A 774 -46.58 -26.68 -107.40
N THR A 775 -45.79 -27.09 -106.41
CA THR A 775 -44.32 -27.08 -106.47
C THR A 775 -43.77 -28.04 -107.52
N ILE A 776 -44.40 -29.20 -107.72
CA ILE A 776 -44.02 -30.19 -108.75
C ILE A 776 -44.42 -29.69 -110.14
N ASN A 777 -45.58 -29.05 -110.26
CA ASN A 777 -46.03 -28.42 -111.50
C ASN A 777 -45.09 -27.29 -111.91
N MET A 778 -44.68 -26.45 -110.95
CA MET A 778 -43.71 -25.38 -111.17
C MET A 778 -42.35 -25.92 -111.65
N CYS A 779 -41.82 -26.98 -111.02
CA CYS A 779 -40.60 -27.64 -111.49
C CYS A 779 -40.76 -28.21 -112.91
N SER A 780 -41.91 -28.81 -113.22
CA SER A 780 -42.19 -29.40 -114.54
C SER A 780 -42.34 -28.34 -115.62
N ALA A 781 -42.98 -27.20 -115.30
CA ALA A 781 -43.09 -26.05 -116.18
C ALA A 781 -41.71 -25.43 -116.49
N VAL A 782 -40.85 -25.28 -115.48
CA VAL A 782 -39.48 -24.79 -115.69
C VAL A 782 -38.65 -25.79 -116.49
N MET A 783 -38.80 -27.10 -116.25
CA MET A 783 -38.15 -28.13 -117.11
C MET A 783 -38.58 -28.02 -118.56
N GLU A 784 -39.86 -27.73 -118.82
CA GLU A 784 -40.37 -27.57 -120.17
C GLU A 784 -39.87 -26.27 -120.81
N ASN A 785 -39.83 -25.16 -120.06
CA ASN A 785 -39.20 -23.92 -120.51
C ASN A 785 -37.72 -24.12 -120.89
N ILE A 786 -36.96 -24.85 -120.08
CA ILE A 786 -35.55 -25.18 -120.36
C ILE A 786 -35.42 -26.03 -121.63
N LYS A 787 -36.31 -27.00 -121.85
CA LYS A 787 -36.31 -27.81 -123.08
C LYS A 787 -36.67 -26.99 -124.31
N VAL A 788 -37.67 -26.12 -124.21
CA VAL A 788 -38.06 -25.21 -125.29
C VAL A 788 -36.93 -24.25 -125.61
N PHE A 789 -36.21 -23.74 -124.61
CA PHE A 789 -35.03 -22.90 -124.82
C PHE A 789 -33.85 -23.66 -125.47
N LYS A 790 -33.74 -24.97 -125.24
CA LYS A 790 -32.66 -25.82 -125.78
C LYS A 790 -32.88 -26.22 -127.24
N VAL A 791 -34.11 -26.19 -127.74
CA VAL A 791 -34.50 -26.46 -129.14
C VAL A 791 -34.43 -25.18 -129.94
#